data_AF-A0A847A4H0-F1
#
_entry.id   AF-A0A847A4H0-F1
#
_cell.length_a   1.000
_cell.length_b   1.000
_cell.length_c   1.000
_cell.angle_alpha   90.00
_cell.angle_beta   90.00
_cell.angle_gamma   90.00
#
_symmetry.space_group_name_H-M   'P 1'
#
loop_
_entity.id
_entity.type
_entity.pdbx_description
1 polymer ?
#
loop_
_entity_poly.entity_id
_entity_poly.type
_entity_poly.pdbx_seq_one_letter_code
_entity_poly.pdbx_strand_id
1 'polypeptide(L)'
;MFTVILLSDSARAIFEPARVYFEPFEEAGVIGFARWNQSERALRMEDALPDLREIIKGKKNWRAVVVDHPRSSTPSSPAGERDDENPFDFLDNQQVALSLAHSKQAVIRLAHLLLGYPQMSAREFEPYFQYQHSDSGAVIQGDPKQLVLDFLRESSPGAELEYEGVEYDNEQWFSLAMAKISPVHHHVRRLFHETKYSAEEVQRHRELSEHYAMKEVRPSEVVFIATRAGMLEDDKALLKRAWKTGQEQNASRFVERNDYPPMSRFATYELLEEENSGYEEDLLRFWLGVLTVAQNLMPPGGFQAERLYLMSIQFDPARLGDTFNAHISQLAMVRDHLERLIEAPVRPIDLQSEDVLTPVEVNVVFDGIGQHLLEAPLSGWGLASDRPQDEGRRWASEMKRISAEASLFVKRPRRMVARAVFSARELVGMRQGEPLSLTQFEREDLDERLARQLRALVVPATSELLNEDRLQRIIAQSDEHVRHRILQRMKSPTIWMSSLLGLGIWLAAFLPYLIQSWGAGADALVAGLFVTVAVLGCIAATGLVTLIVFRMLLRARMIEFNRRTKQEVDAVRSGGLRFSDFLSQYVTYRRGAARLRGASQASELSQARLRRLRRLRDRVVRHIDDEKRIVQILDVPLEVHRTSKGLVDFDPDDQRMERMLFRLPVGDGLVPFNESGEHIAAPYDFITEFSLSRLMLFEHSESSDTLERGATQ
;
A
#
# COMPACT_ATOMS: atom_id res chain seq x y z
N MET A 1 -29.32 -6.68 15.74
CA MET A 1 -29.30 -7.67 14.64
C MET A 1 -28.38 -7.14 13.57
N PHE A 2 -27.62 -7.98 12.84
CA PHE A 2 -26.72 -7.48 11.79
C PHE A 2 -27.51 -7.18 10.51
N THR A 3 -27.29 -6.02 9.90
CA THR A 3 -28.01 -5.58 8.69
C THR A 3 -27.05 -5.40 7.52
N VAL A 4 -27.39 -5.96 6.36
CA VAL A 4 -26.67 -5.71 5.12
C VAL A 4 -27.47 -4.72 4.27
N ILE A 5 -26.89 -3.58 3.94
CA ILE A 5 -27.47 -2.58 3.05
C ILE A 5 -26.99 -2.91 1.62
N LEU A 6 -27.95 -3.16 0.73
CA LEU A 6 -27.72 -3.51 -0.66
C LEU A 6 -28.03 -2.29 -1.51
N LEU A 7 -26.99 -1.69 -2.11
CA LEU A 7 -27.12 -0.45 -2.87
C LEU A 7 -27.14 -0.76 -4.37
N SER A 8 -28.16 -0.25 -5.09
CA SER A 8 -28.10 -0.17 -6.55
C SER A 8 -26.96 0.75 -7.01
N ASP A 9 -26.54 0.63 -8.27
CA ASP A 9 -25.48 1.48 -8.80
C ASP A 9 -25.87 2.98 -8.76
N SER A 10 -27.16 3.29 -9.02
CA SER A 10 -27.70 4.65 -8.88
C SER A 10 -27.76 5.11 -7.43
N ALA A 11 -28.26 4.27 -6.50
CA ALA A 11 -28.31 4.61 -5.09
C ALA A 11 -26.90 4.80 -4.50
N ARG A 12 -25.91 4.06 -4.97
CA ARG A 12 -24.52 4.21 -4.54
C ARG A 12 -23.93 5.57 -4.94
N ALA A 13 -24.28 6.09 -6.11
CA ALA A 13 -23.79 7.40 -6.56
C ALA A 13 -24.21 8.53 -5.61
N ILE A 14 -25.45 8.50 -5.13
CA ILE A 14 -25.99 9.47 -4.16
C ILE A 14 -25.67 9.11 -2.69
N PHE A 15 -25.10 7.93 -2.42
CA PHE A 15 -24.72 7.48 -1.07
C PHE A 15 -23.34 7.98 -0.62
N GLU A 16 -22.36 8.12 -1.52
CA GLU A 16 -20.97 8.43 -1.15
C GLU A 16 -20.84 9.68 -0.24
N PRO A 17 -21.57 10.79 -0.46
CA PRO A 17 -21.54 11.93 0.46
C PRO A 17 -22.07 11.60 1.86
N ALA A 18 -23.07 10.72 1.95
CA ALA A 18 -23.73 10.34 3.20
C ALA A 18 -23.01 9.21 3.96
N ARG A 19 -21.98 8.59 3.36
CA ARG A 19 -21.26 7.45 3.95
C ARG A 19 -20.70 7.74 5.34
N VAL A 20 -20.26 8.98 5.58
CA VAL A 20 -19.72 9.44 6.87
C VAL A 20 -20.68 9.15 8.03
N TYR A 21 -21.99 9.25 7.80
CA TYR A 21 -23.03 8.99 8.81
C TYR A 21 -23.20 7.49 9.13
N PHE A 22 -22.71 6.60 8.27
CA PHE A 22 -22.84 5.15 8.45
C PHE A 22 -21.56 4.53 9.04
N GLU A 23 -20.40 5.17 8.91
CA GLU A 23 -19.10 4.65 9.38
C GLU A 23 -19.11 4.18 10.84
N PRO A 24 -19.72 4.90 11.82
CA PRO A 24 -19.74 4.44 13.21
C PRO A 24 -20.42 3.08 13.39
N PHE A 25 -21.47 2.83 12.61
CA PHE A 25 -22.28 1.61 12.68
C PHE A 25 -21.64 0.45 11.90
N GLU A 26 -20.92 0.75 10.82
CA GLU A 26 -20.14 -0.22 10.06
C GLU A 26 -18.98 -0.77 10.92
N GLU A 27 -18.26 0.11 11.61
CA GLU A 27 -17.16 -0.28 12.51
C GLU A 27 -17.63 -1.03 13.75
N ALA A 28 -18.78 -0.65 14.32
CA ALA A 28 -19.43 -1.40 15.39
C ALA A 28 -19.87 -2.80 14.93
N GLY A 29 -19.82 -3.10 13.63
CA GLY A 29 -20.20 -4.38 13.05
C GLY A 29 -21.71 -4.62 13.11
N VAL A 30 -22.50 -3.54 13.18
CA VAL A 30 -23.97 -3.55 13.19
C VAL A 30 -24.52 -3.58 11.77
N ILE A 31 -23.88 -2.84 10.86
CA ILE A 31 -24.23 -2.79 9.44
C ILE A 31 -23.07 -3.22 8.54
N GLY A 32 -23.37 -3.64 7.32
CA GLY A 32 -22.40 -3.83 6.25
C GLY A 32 -22.99 -3.47 4.90
N PHE A 33 -22.16 -3.13 3.92
CA PHE A 33 -22.59 -2.72 2.59
C PHE A 33 -22.23 -3.77 1.54
N ALA A 34 -23.17 -4.09 0.67
CA ALA A 34 -22.92 -4.90 -0.52
C ALA A 34 -23.42 -4.19 -1.77
N ARG A 35 -22.66 -4.31 -2.87
CA ARG A 35 -23.06 -3.79 -4.17
C ARG A 35 -24.08 -4.72 -4.81
N TRP A 36 -25.17 -4.14 -5.32
CA TRP A 36 -26.15 -4.85 -6.12
C TRP A 36 -25.94 -4.62 -7.62
N ASN A 37 -25.58 -5.70 -8.32
CA ASN A 37 -25.45 -5.73 -9.77
C ASN A 37 -26.82 -5.95 -10.44
N GLN A 38 -27.33 -4.92 -11.12
CA GLN A 38 -28.65 -4.92 -11.75
C GLN A 38 -28.67 -5.49 -13.18
N SER A 39 -27.54 -5.96 -13.71
CA SER A 39 -27.48 -6.46 -15.09
C SER A 39 -28.41 -7.66 -15.32
N GLU A 40 -28.94 -7.78 -16.54
CA GLU A 40 -29.80 -8.91 -16.93
C GLU A 40 -29.10 -10.27 -16.83
N ARG A 41 -27.76 -10.27 -16.92
CA ARG A 41 -26.93 -11.48 -16.81
C ARG A 41 -26.72 -11.94 -15.37
N ALA A 42 -26.99 -11.07 -14.39
CA ALA A 42 -26.89 -11.40 -12.98
C ALA A 42 -28.12 -12.22 -12.54
N LEU A 43 -28.11 -13.51 -12.88
CA LEU A 43 -29.19 -14.46 -12.54
C LEU A 43 -28.91 -15.22 -11.24
N ARG A 44 -27.63 -15.32 -10.84
CA ARG A 44 -27.21 -16.04 -9.62
C ARG A 44 -26.81 -15.09 -8.52
N MET A 45 -26.84 -15.61 -7.29
CA MET A 45 -26.44 -14.90 -6.07
C MET A 45 -25.03 -14.30 -6.17
N GLU A 46 -24.06 -15.09 -6.66
CA GLU A 46 -22.65 -14.70 -6.79
C GLU A 46 -22.44 -13.56 -7.81
N ASP A 47 -23.28 -13.50 -8.85
CA ASP A 47 -23.21 -12.47 -9.89
C ASP A 47 -23.94 -11.18 -9.47
N ALA A 48 -25.08 -11.33 -8.78
CA ALA A 48 -25.92 -10.22 -8.33
C ALA A 48 -25.34 -9.52 -7.09
N LEU A 49 -24.76 -10.28 -6.16
CA LEU A 49 -24.22 -9.81 -4.88
C LEU A 49 -22.89 -10.53 -4.55
N PRO A 50 -21.80 -10.20 -5.24
CA PRO A 50 -20.52 -10.90 -5.10
C PRO A 50 -19.94 -10.83 -3.68
N ASP A 51 -20.12 -9.70 -3.01
CA ASP A 51 -19.51 -9.43 -1.70
C ASP A 51 -20.32 -10.02 -0.52
N LEU A 52 -21.59 -10.39 -0.76
CA LEU A 52 -22.52 -10.76 0.32
C LEU A 52 -21.98 -11.91 1.17
N ARG A 53 -21.43 -12.94 0.53
CA ARG A 53 -20.96 -14.17 1.21
C ARG A 53 -19.86 -13.88 2.22
N GLU A 54 -18.96 -12.94 1.92
CA GLU A 54 -17.90 -12.55 2.84
C GLU A 54 -18.45 -11.73 4.00
N ILE A 55 -19.39 -10.81 3.72
CA ILE A 55 -20.01 -9.93 4.72
C ILE A 55 -20.83 -10.71 5.75
N ILE A 56 -21.61 -11.70 5.32
CA ILE A 56 -22.46 -12.51 6.24
C ILE A 56 -21.70 -13.67 6.90
N LYS A 57 -20.42 -13.88 6.58
CA LYS A 57 -19.64 -15.01 7.08
C LYS A 57 -19.60 -15.01 8.61
N GLY A 58 -20.09 -16.09 9.22
CA GLY A 58 -20.15 -16.24 10.69
C GLY A 58 -21.33 -15.54 11.37
N LYS A 59 -22.20 -14.84 10.62
CA LYS A 59 -23.44 -14.25 11.13
C LYS A 59 -24.56 -15.30 11.03
N LYS A 60 -25.15 -15.67 12.18
CA LYS A 60 -26.26 -16.65 12.23
C LYS A 60 -27.60 -16.05 11.84
N ASN A 61 -27.84 -14.79 12.22
CA ASN A 61 -29.05 -14.04 11.92
C ASN A 61 -28.65 -12.69 11.31
N TRP A 62 -29.23 -12.35 10.17
CA TRP A 62 -29.00 -11.09 9.48
C TRP A 62 -30.24 -10.68 8.69
N ARG A 63 -30.33 -9.40 8.32
CA ARG A 63 -31.41 -8.82 7.51
C ARG A 63 -30.84 -8.03 6.35
N ALA A 64 -31.63 -7.84 5.30
CA ALA A 64 -31.26 -7.04 4.16
C ALA A 64 -32.11 -5.77 4.07
N VAL A 65 -31.47 -4.64 3.79
CA VAL A 65 -32.14 -3.39 3.37
C VAL A 65 -31.68 -3.10 1.96
N VAL A 66 -32.56 -3.26 0.99
CA VAL A 66 -32.29 -2.98 -0.43
C VAL A 66 -32.68 -1.54 -0.71
N VAL A 67 -31.75 -0.74 -1.21
CA VAL A 67 -31.97 0.66 -1.55
C VAL A 67 -31.82 0.84 -3.05
N ASP A 68 -32.87 1.34 -3.69
CA ASP A 68 -32.90 1.67 -5.11
C ASP A 68 -33.19 3.15 -5.35
N HIS A 69 -32.60 3.70 -6.40
CA HIS A 69 -32.79 5.09 -6.81
C HIS A 69 -33.13 5.15 -8.30
N PRO A 70 -34.42 4.96 -8.68
CA PRO A 70 -34.85 4.78 -10.06
C PRO A 70 -34.85 6.06 -10.94
N ARG A 71 -34.12 7.13 -10.59
CA ARG A 71 -34.12 8.36 -11.40
C ARG A 71 -33.39 8.19 -12.74
N SER A 72 -33.90 8.92 -13.73
CA SER A 72 -33.66 8.84 -15.18
C SER A 72 -32.24 9.18 -15.69
N SER A 73 -31.17 8.94 -14.92
CA SER A 73 -29.83 9.36 -15.31
C SER A 73 -29.02 8.33 -16.11
N THR A 74 -29.61 7.20 -16.51
CA THR A 74 -28.99 6.35 -17.55
C THR A 74 -30.03 5.77 -18.51
N PRO A 75 -30.05 6.21 -19.79
CA PRO A 75 -30.89 5.61 -20.85
C PRO A 75 -30.44 4.18 -21.25
N SER A 76 -29.67 3.50 -20.40
CA SER A 76 -29.07 2.19 -20.67
C SER A 76 -29.52 1.09 -19.72
N SER A 77 -30.48 1.35 -18.80
CA SER A 77 -31.13 0.27 -18.06
C SER A 77 -32.42 -0.15 -18.78
N PRO A 78 -32.56 -1.43 -19.20
CA PRO A 78 -33.80 -1.99 -19.74
C PRO A 78 -34.84 -2.22 -18.63
N ALA A 79 -34.92 -1.32 -17.66
CA ALA A 79 -35.91 -1.38 -16.60
C ALA A 79 -37.26 -1.06 -17.24
N GLY A 80 -38.21 -1.96 -17.11
CA GLY A 80 -39.58 -1.74 -17.59
C GLY A 80 -40.17 -0.48 -16.99
N GLU A 81 -41.19 0.06 -17.65
CA GLU A 81 -41.90 1.25 -17.18
C GLU A 81 -42.47 0.94 -15.77
N ARG A 82 -42.02 1.72 -14.77
CA ARG A 82 -42.47 1.60 -13.37
C ARG A 82 -43.68 2.49 -13.18
N ASP A 83 -44.57 2.12 -12.27
CA ASP A 83 -45.65 2.99 -11.84
C ASP A 83 -45.08 4.21 -11.07
N ASP A 84 -45.58 5.40 -11.39
CA ASP A 84 -45.12 6.66 -10.77
C ASP A 84 -45.48 6.73 -9.28
N GLU A 85 -46.60 6.13 -8.87
CA GLU A 85 -46.98 6.05 -7.46
C GLU A 85 -46.25 4.91 -6.76
N ASN A 86 -46.08 3.75 -7.39
CA ASN A 86 -45.42 2.58 -6.81
C ASN A 86 -44.16 2.16 -7.59
N PRO A 87 -42.95 2.56 -7.15
CA PRO A 87 -41.70 2.21 -7.84
C PRO A 87 -41.34 0.71 -7.80
N PHE A 88 -42.15 -0.12 -7.12
CA PHE A 88 -42.02 -1.58 -7.09
C PHE A 88 -43.03 -2.29 -8.00
N ASP A 89 -43.97 -1.56 -8.60
CA ASP A 89 -44.92 -2.07 -9.57
C ASP A 89 -44.42 -1.79 -10.99
N PHE A 90 -44.34 -2.82 -11.82
CA PHE A 90 -43.86 -2.71 -13.18
C PHE A 90 -45.04 -2.90 -14.14
N LEU A 91 -45.27 -1.93 -15.03
CA LEU A 91 -46.42 -1.89 -15.93
C LEU A 91 -46.44 -3.03 -16.95
N ASP A 92 -45.27 -3.61 -17.24
CA ASP A 92 -45.12 -4.80 -18.09
C ASP A 92 -45.73 -6.07 -17.47
N ASN A 93 -45.93 -6.10 -16.15
CA ASN A 93 -46.41 -7.24 -15.39
C ASN A 93 -47.88 -7.03 -14.99
N GLN A 94 -48.80 -7.30 -15.91
CA GLN A 94 -50.25 -7.18 -15.63
C GLN A 94 -50.91 -8.52 -15.22
N GLN A 95 -50.22 -9.64 -15.43
CA GLN A 95 -50.75 -10.96 -15.10
C GLN A 95 -50.61 -11.23 -13.61
N VAL A 96 -51.70 -11.68 -12.99
CA VAL A 96 -51.72 -12.09 -11.58
C VAL A 96 -51.20 -13.52 -11.39
N ALA A 97 -51.24 -14.34 -12.44
CA ALA A 97 -50.73 -15.70 -12.39
C ALA A 97 -49.20 -15.70 -12.31
N LEU A 98 -48.65 -16.59 -11.48
CA LEU A 98 -47.21 -16.74 -11.24
C LEU A 98 -46.41 -16.91 -12.54
N SER A 99 -45.45 -16.02 -12.81
CA SER A 99 -44.64 -16.07 -14.02
C SER A 99 -43.55 -17.14 -13.94
N LEU A 100 -43.67 -18.22 -14.71
CA LEU A 100 -42.73 -19.35 -14.73
C LEU A 100 -41.46 -19.10 -15.57
N ALA A 101 -40.97 -17.85 -15.56
CA ALA A 101 -39.75 -17.44 -16.23
C ALA A 101 -38.91 -16.55 -15.29
N HIS A 102 -37.62 -16.37 -15.61
CA HIS A 102 -36.80 -15.38 -14.91
C HIS A 102 -37.34 -13.98 -15.19
N SER A 103 -37.60 -13.21 -14.13
CA SER A 103 -38.03 -11.82 -14.28
C SER A 103 -36.96 -10.97 -14.96
N LYS A 104 -37.37 -10.11 -15.89
CA LYS A 104 -36.50 -9.10 -16.52
C LYS A 104 -36.11 -7.99 -15.56
N GLN A 105 -36.90 -7.77 -14.51
CA GLN A 105 -36.67 -6.71 -13.53
C GLN A 105 -35.69 -7.16 -12.44
N ALA A 106 -34.64 -6.38 -12.23
CA ALA A 106 -33.57 -6.73 -11.29
C ALA A 106 -34.06 -6.80 -9.83
N VAL A 107 -34.98 -5.92 -9.42
CA VAL A 107 -35.52 -5.89 -8.04
C VAL A 107 -36.24 -7.20 -7.72
N ILE A 108 -37.08 -7.67 -8.64
CA ILE A 108 -37.83 -8.92 -8.51
C ILE A 108 -36.87 -10.12 -8.43
N ARG A 109 -35.88 -10.18 -9.34
CA ARG A 109 -34.84 -11.24 -9.28
C ARG A 109 -34.09 -11.23 -7.95
N LEU A 110 -33.75 -10.06 -7.43
CA LEU A 110 -33.08 -9.91 -6.14
C LEU A 110 -33.96 -10.43 -4.99
N ALA A 111 -35.26 -10.14 -5.03
CA ALA A 111 -36.21 -10.68 -4.05
C ALA A 111 -36.25 -12.21 -4.09
N HIS A 112 -36.29 -12.81 -5.29
CA HIS A 112 -36.23 -14.27 -5.46
C HIS A 112 -34.92 -14.87 -4.95
N LEU A 113 -33.78 -14.20 -5.19
CA LEU A 113 -32.47 -14.65 -4.71
C LEU A 113 -32.34 -14.62 -3.18
N LEU A 114 -32.93 -13.62 -2.52
CA LEU A 114 -32.83 -13.45 -1.06
C LEU A 114 -33.86 -14.29 -0.28
N LEU A 115 -35.12 -14.29 -0.73
CA LEU A 115 -36.23 -14.92 -0.01
C LEU A 115 -36.63 -16.29 -0.57
N GLY A 116 -36.16 -16.62 -1.78
CA GLY A 116 -36.60 -17.78 -2.55
C GLY A 116 -37.71 -17.43 -3.54
N TYR A 117 -37.94 -18.34 -4.48
CA TYR A 117 -39.01 -18.19 -5.46
C TYR A 117 -40.39 -18.46 -4.83
N PRO A 118 -41.47 -17.74 -5.23
CA PRO A 118 -42.79 -17.91 -4.64
C PRO A 118 -43.35 -19.34 -4.80
N GLN A 119 -44.20 -19.76 -3.87
CA GLN A 119 -44.90 -21.04 -3.98
C GLN A 119 -45.97 -20.97 -5.07
N MET A 120 -46.25 -22.11 -5.73
CA MET A 120 -47.37 -22.20 -6.67
C MET A 120 -48.70 -21.99 -5.92
N SER A 121 -49.45 -20.97 -6.33
CA SER A 121 -50.85 -20.76 -5.95
C SER A 121 -51.79 -21.56 -6.86
N ALA A 122 -53.09 -21.31 -6.79
CA ALA A 122 -53.99 -21.64 -7.90
C ALA A 122 -53.56 -20.87 -9.15
N ARG A 123 -53.63 -21.50 -10.35
CA ARG A 123 -53.33 -20.81 -11.61
C ARG A 123 -54.37 -19.74 -11.88
N GLU A 124 -55.63 -20.16 -11.94
CA GLU A 124 -56.81 -19.32 -12.10
C GLU A 124 -57.98 -19.97 -11.35
N PHE A 125 -58.97 -19.15 -11.00
CA PHE A 125 -60.23 -19.62 -10.42
C PHE A 125 -61.34 -19.44 -11.45
N GLU A 126 -61.74 -20.53 -12.09
CA GLU A 126 -62.81 -20.50 -13.07
C GLU A 126 -64.17 -20.48 -12.36
N PRO A 127 -65.06 -19.54 -12.68
CA PRO A 127 -66.39 -19.50 -12.09
C PRO A 127 -67.24 -20.64 -12.64
N TYR A 128 -67.74 -21.50 -11.76
CA TYR A 128 -68.69 -22.56 -12.07
C TYR A 128 -70.08 -22.17 -11.60
N PHE A 129 -71.09 -22.66 -12.31
CA PHE A 129 -72.48 -22.48 -11.97
C PHE A 129 -73.04 -23.79 -11.39
N GLN A 130 -73.68 -23.72 -10.23
CA GLN A 130 -74.34 -24.85 -9.58
C GLN A 130 -75.83 -24.57 -9.42
N TYR A 131 -76.67 -25.53 -9.77
CA TYR A 131 -78.09 -25.52 -9.42
C TYR A 131 -78.59 -26.94 -9.11
N GLN A 132 -79.73 -27.02 -8.42
CA GLN A 132 -80.44 -28.27 -8.17
C GLN A 132 -81.65 -28.35 -9.09
N HIS A 133 -81.69 -29.38 -9.94
CA HIS A 133 -82.78 -29.60 -10.88
C HIS A 133 -84.10 -29.84 -10.12
N SER A 134 -85.16 -29.14 -10.52
CA SER A 134 -86.44 -29.10 -9.81
C SER A 134 -87.19 -30.44 -9.83
N ASP A 135 -87.17 -31.15 -10.97
CA ASP A 135 -87.90 -32.42 -11.10
C ASP A 135 -87.15 -33.65 -10.56
N SER A 136 -85.82 -33.73 -10.76
CA SER A 136 -85.00 -34.89 -10.41
C SER A 136 -84.28 -34.76 -9.07
N GLY A 137 -84.19 -33.54 -8.51
CA GLY A 137 -83.40 -33.25 -7.32
C GLY A 137 -81.88 -33.37 -7.52
N ALA A 138 -81.41 -33.66 -8.74
CA ALA A 138 -80.00 -33.83 -9.05
C ALA A 138 -79.26 -32.48 -9.01
N VAL A 139 -78.04 -32.50 -8.49
CA VAL A 139 -77.16 -31.33 -8.45
C VAL A 139 -76.35 -31.29 -9.73
N ILE A 140 -76.53 -30.25 -10.53
CA ILE A 140 -75.82 -30.03 -11.78
C ILE A 140 -74.80 -28.92 -11.56
N GLN A 141 -73.58 -29.15 -12.02
CA GLN A 141 -72.44 -28.25 -11.92
C GLN A 141 -71.69 -28.23 -13.24
N GLY A 142 -71.25 -27.07 -13.67
CA GLY A 142 -70.54 -26.93 -14.93
C GLY A 142 -70.20 -25.49 -15.26
N ASP A 143 -69.59 -25.32 -16.43
CA ASP A 143 -69.29 -24.03 -17.01
C ASP A 143 -70.60 -23.23 -17.28
N PRO A 144 -70.67 -21.94 -16.93
CA PRO A 144 -71.88 -21.14 -17.10
C PRO A 144 -72.40 -21.09 -18.54
N LYS A 145 -71.50 -21.04 -19.54
CA LYS A 145 -71.87 -21.00 -20.96
C LYS A 145 -72.45 -22.36 -21.39
N GLN A 146 -71.77 -23.46 -21.04
CA GLN A 146 -72.25 -24.80 -21.38
C GLN A 146 -73.61 -25.10 -20.74
N LEU A 147 -73.78 -24.78 -19.46
CA LEU A 147 -75.04 -25.03 -18.75
C LEU A 147 -76.21 -24.20 -19.29
N VAL A 148 -75.97 -22.96 -19.73
CA VAL A 148 -77.01 -22.15 -20.36
C VAL A 148 -77.39 -22.71 -21.73
N LEU A 149 -76.41 -23.11 -22.54
CA LEU A 149 -76.67 -23.70 -23.86
C LEU A 149 -77.41 -25.03 -23.73
N ASP A 150 -77.01 -25.90 -22.79
CA ASP A 150 -77.69 -27.17 -22.53
C ASP A 150 -79.11 -26.94 -22.01
N PHE A 151 -79.31 -26.00 -21.08
CA PHE A 151 -80.66 -25.64 -20.59
C PHE A 151 -81.56 -25.10 -21.71
N LEU A 152 -81.03 -24.26 -22.60
CA LEU A 152 -81.77 -23.72 -23.75
C LEU A 152 -82.13 -24.82 -24.75
N ARG A 153 -81.20 -25.75 -25.02
CA ARG A 153 -81.42 -26.91 -25.89
C ARG A 153 -82.55 -27.81 -25.38
N GLU A 154 -82.64 -28.00 -24.06
CA GLU A 154 -83.69 -28.80 -23.42
C GLU A 154 -85.03 -28.04 -23.34
N SER A 155 -85.01 -26.74 -23.03
CA SER A 155 -86.22 -25.96 -22.77
C SER A 155 -86.87 -25.39 -24.05
N SER A 156 -86.09 -25.09 -25.09
CA SER A 156 -86.54 -24.48 -26.34
C SER A 156 -85.57 -24.78 -27.49
N PRO A 157 -85.74 -25.92 -28.19
CA PRO A 157 -84.81 -26.37 -29.22
C PRO A 157 -84.60 -25.32 -30.31
N GLY A 158 -83.35 -24.93 -30.55
CA GLY A 158 -82.97 -23.93 -31.56
C GLY A 158 -82.75 -22.52 -31.01
N ALA A 159 -83.15 -22.22 -29.77
CA ALA A 159 -82.80 -20.96 -29.10
C ALA A 159 -81.31 -20.89 -28.74
N GLU A 160 -80.63 -22.03 -28.64
CA GLU A 160 -79.17 -22.09 -28.42
C GLU A 160 -78.39 -21.43 -29.57
N LEU A 161 -78.90 -21.46 -30.81
CA LEU A 161 -78.25 -20.93 -32.01
C LEU A 161 -78.10 -19.40 -31.96
N GLU A 162 -78.92 -18.70 -31.16
CA GLU A 162 -78.80 -17.25 -30.94
C GLU A 162 -77.57 -16.90 -30.07
N TYR A 163 -77.07 -17.86 -29.31
CA TYR A 163 -75.98 -17.70 -28.35
C TYR A 163 -74.74 -18.52 -28.74
N GLU A 164 -74.86 -19.48 -29.67
CA GLU A 164 -73.74 -20.20 -30.27
C GLU A 164 -72.91 -19.24 -31.15
N GLY A 165 -71.67 -18.97 -30.72
CA GLY A 165 -70.75 -18.04 -31.40
C GLY A 165 -70.69 -16.64 -30.81
N VAL A 166 -71.47 -16.34 -29.76
CA VAL A 166 -71.37 -15.08 -29.00
C VAL A 166 -70.24 -15.18 -27.97
N GLU A 167 -69.33 -14.22 -27.99
CA GLU A 167 -68.30 -14.03 -26.95
C GLU A 167 -68.83 -13.09 -25.87
N TYR A 168 -69.41 -13.66 -24.81
CA TYR A 168 -69.63 -12.96 -23.56
C TYR A 168 -68.52 -13.24 -22.56
N ASP A 169 -68.24 -12.26 -21.69
CA ASP A 169 -67.38 -12.45 -20.52
C ASP A 169 -68.06 -13.34 -19.47
N ASN A 170 -67.28 -13.95 -18.59
CA ASN A 170 -67.72 -14.88 -17.55
C ASN A 170 -68.81 -14.28 -16.65
N GLU A 171 -68.77 -12.98 -16.36
CA GLU A 171 -69.78 -12.31 -15.53
C GLU A 171 -71.12 -12.13 -16.27
N GLN A 172 -71.06 -11.93 -17.59
CA GLN A 172 -72.23 -11.82 -18.45
C GLN A 172 -72.89 -13.19 -18.64
N TRP A 173 -72.10 -14.24 -18.89
CA TRP A 173 -72.60 -15.62 -18.91
C TRP A 173 -73.22 -16.03 -17.58
N PHE A 174 -72.60 -15.65 -16.47
CA PHE A 174 -73.15 -15.90 -15.14
C PHE A 174 -74.47 -15.18 -14.92
N SER A 175 -74.57 -13.90 -15.30
CA SER A 175 -75.81 -13.12 -15.21
C SER A 175 -76.92 -13.72 -16.06
N LEU A 176 -76.59 -14.20 -17.27
CA LEU A 176 -77.53 -14.89 -18.16
C LEU A 176 -77.99 -16.23 -17.56
N ALA A 177 -77.06 -17.02 -16.99
CA ALA A 177 -77.37 -18.25 -16.28
C ALA A 177 -78.29 -18.02 -15.08
N MET A 178 -78.03 -16.99 -14.27
CA MET A 178 -78.91 -16.57 -13.19
C MET A 178 -80.31 -16.19 -13.71
N ALA A 179 -80.39 -15.39 -14.77
CA ALA A 179 -81.67 -14.93 -15.30
C ALA A 179 -82.52 -16.04 -15.91
N LYS A 180 -81.90 -17.02 -16.59
CA LYS A 180 -82.60 -18.08 -17.33
C LYS A 180 -82.87 -19.32 -16.48
N ILE A 181 -81.92 -19.72 -15.62
CA ILE A 181 -81.95 -20.99 -14.89
C ILE A 181 -82.58 -20.82 -13.49
N SER A 182 -82.36 -19.68 -12.82
CA SER A 182 -82.91 -19.44 -11.48
C SER A 182 -84.44 -19.44 -11.36
N PRO A 183 -85.23 -19.07 -12.39
CA PRO A 183 -86.69 -19.17 -12.30
C PRO A 183 -87.22 -20.60 -12.30
N VAL A 184 -86.45 -21.56 -12.84
CA VAL A 184 -86.90 -22.95 -13.07
C VAL A 184 -86.32 -23.92 -12.04
N HIS A 185 -85.14 -23.63 -11.50
CA HIS A 185 -84.40 -24.52 -10.60
C HIS A 185 -84.08 -23.89 -9.24
N HIS A 186 -83.68 -24.72 -8.27
CA HIS A 186 -83.47 -24.30 -6.88
C HIS A 186 -81.98 -24.30 -6.50
N HIS A 187 -81.65 -23.62 -5.39
CA HIS A 187 -80.30 -23.57 -4.81
C HIS A 187 -79.18 -23.13 -5.76
N VAL A 188 -79.46 -22.10 -6.58
CA VAL A 188 -78.49 -21.55 -7.52
C VAL A 188 -77.35 -20.83 -6.80
N ARG A 189 -76.09 -21.18 -7.10
CA ARG A 189 -74.89 -20.60 -6.49
C ARG A 189 -73.74 -20.48 -7.49
N ARG A 190 -72.91 -19.44 -7.31
CA ARG A 190 -71.59 -19.32 -7.93
C ARG A 190 -70.58 -20.12 -7.11
N LEU A 191 -69.87 -21.02 -7.77
CA LEU A 191 -68.71 -21.70 -7.23
C LEU A 191 -67.46 -21.26 -8.01
N PHE A 192 -66.29 -21.53 -7.45
CA PHE A 192 -65.03 -21.33 -8.14
C PHE A 192 -64.25 -22.64 -8.11
N HIS A 193 -63.77 -23.08 -9.27
CA HIS A 193 -62.91 -24.25 -9.39
C HIS A 193 -61.47 -23.79 -9.60
N GLU A 194 -60.54 -24.42 -8.89
CA GLU A 194 -59.12 -24.16 -9.05
C GLU A 194 -58.60 -24.88 -10.29
N THR A 195 -58.14 -24.11 -11.28
CA THR A 195 -57.44 -24.66 -12.44
C THR A 195 -56.01 -25.02 -12.00
N LYS A 196 -55.68 -26.31 -12.10
CA LYS A 196 -54.34 -26.81 -11.73
C LYS A 196 -53.33 -26.52 -12.82
N TYR A 197 -52.09 -26.26 -12.42
CA TYR A 197 -50.96 -26.20 -13.34
C TYR A 197 -50.73 -27.54 -14.05
N SER A 198 -50.27 -27.46 -15.31
CA SER A 198 -49.84 -28.62 -16.08
C SER A 198 -48.57 -29.24 -15.49
N ALA A 199 -48.29 -30.51 -15.81
CA ALA A 199 -47.09 -31.19 -15.32
C ALA A 199 -45.78 -30.51 -15.77
N GLU A 200 -45.78 -29.91 -16.96
CA GLU A 200 -44.63 -29.14 -17.48
C GLU A 200 -44.38 -27.86 -16.68
N GLU A 201 -45.45 -27.14 -16.33
CA GLU A 201 -45.38 -25.91 -15.53
C GLU A 201 -44.88 -26.19 -14.12
N VAL A 202 -45.36 -27.27 -13.50
CA VAL A 202 -44.88 -27.74 -12.18
C VAL A 202 -43.39 -28.08 -12.23
N GLN A 203 -42.92 -28.69 -13.32
CA GLN A 203 -41.51 -29.01 -13.49
C GLN A 203 -40.66 -27.72 -13.66
N ARG A 204 -41.12 -26.75 -14.46
CA ARG A 204 -40.44 -25.45 -14.61
C ARG A 204 -40.36 -24.68 -13.29
N HIS A 205 -41.42 -24.72 -12.49
CA HIS A 205 -41.43 -24.13 -11.15
C HIS A 205 -40.39 -24.76 -10.24
N ARG A 206 -40.27 -26.09 -10.25
CA ARG A 206 -39.25 -26.80 -9.46
C ARG A 206 -37.85 -26.38 -9.88
N GLU A 207 -37.58 -26.30 -11.18
CA GLU A 207 -36.28 -25.86 -11.73
C GLU A 207 -35.94 -24.42 -11.29
N LEU A 208 -36.90 -23.49 -11.37
CA LEU A 208 -36.72 -22.11 -10.90
C LEU A 208 -36.52 -22.03 -9.38
N SER A 209 -37.30 -22.80 -8.62
CA SER A 209 -37.21 -22.84 -7.16
C SER A 209 -35.86 -23.38 -6.69
N GLU A 210 -35.32 -24.39 -7.36
CA GLU A 210 -33.97 -24.92 -7.12
C GLU A 210 -32.89 -23.91 -7.51
N HIS A 211 -33.09 -23.17 -8.62
CA HIS A 211 -32.16 -22.14 -9.06
C HIS A 211 -32.03 -20.99 -8.05
N TYR A 212 -33.15 -20.53 -7.47
CA TYR A 212 -33.19 -19.47 -6.47
C TYR A 212 -32.96 -19.98 -5.02
N ALA A 213 -32.60 -21.26 -4.84
CA ALA A 213 -32.31 -21.79 -3.53
C ALA A 213 -30.98 -21.24 -3.00
N MET A 214 -31.05 -20.36 -1.99
CA MET A 214 -29.86 -19.87 -1.28
C MET A 214 -29.15 -21.01 -0.54
N LYS A 215 -27.83 -21.15 -0.75
CA LYS A 215 -26.98 -22.13 -0.04
C LYS A 215 -26.58 -21.65 1.35
N GLU A 216 -26.44 -20.34 1.50
CA GLU A 216 -26.17 -19.64 2.74
C GLU A 216 -27.42 -19.51 3.62
N VAL A 217 -27.25 -18.94 4.83
CA VAL A 217 -28.36 -18.61 5.72
C VAL A 217 -29.16 -17.46 5.12
N ARG A 218 -30.48 -17.64 4.95
CA ARG A 218 -31.39 -16.59 4.44
C ARG A 218 -31.51 -15.42 5.41
N PRO A 219 -31.72 -14.19 4.89
CA PRO A 219 -32.05 -13.06 5.75
C PRO A 219 -33.38 -13.32 6.45
N SER A 220 -33.50 -12.90 7.72
CA SER A 220 -34.75 -13.03 8.47
C SER A 220 -35.80 -12.00 8.04
N GLU A 221 -35.37 -10.93 7.38
CA GLU A 221 -36.21 -9.85 6.85
C GLU A 221 -35.50 -9.21 5.66
N VAL A 222 -36.27 -8.84 4.63
CA VAL A 222 -35.82 -8.03 3.50
C VAL A 222 -36.74 -6.83 3.35
N VAL A 223 -36.15 -5.64 3.46
CA VAL A 223 -36.84 -4.36 3.29
C VAL A 223 -36.37 -3.72 2.00
N PHE A 224 -37.29 -3.42 1.09
CA PHE A 224 -37.02 -2.70 -0.14
C PHE A 224 -37.39 -1.23 0.06
N ILE A 225 -36.43 -0.33 -0.18
CA ILE A 225 -36.59 1.12 -0.11
C ILE A 225 -36.27 1.69 -1.48
N ALA A 226 -37.19 2.44 -2.07
CA ALA A 226 -36.98 3.12 -3.34
C ALA A 226 -37.32 4.60 -3.25
N THR A 227 -36.56 5.45 -3.92
CA THR A 227 -36.94 6.87 -4.05
C THR A 227 -37.91 7.06 -5.22
N ARG A 228 -38.85 7.99 -5.11
CA ARG A 228 -39.66 8.50 -6.24
C ARG A 228 -39.59 10.02 -6.31
N ALA A 229 -40.08 10.60 -7.41
CA ALA A 229 -40.32 12.04 -7.47
C ALA A 229 -41.50 12.40 -6.55
N GLY A 230 -41.45 13.58 -5.93
CA GLY A 230 -42.58 14.10 -5.16
C GLY A 230 -43.80 14.24 -6.07
N MET A 231 -44.92 13.64 -5.69
CA MET A 231 -46.18 13.85 -6.40
C MET A 231 -46.77 15.18 -5.96
N LEU A 232 -46.97 16.11 -6.88
CA LEU A 232 -47.82 17.28 -6.64
C LEU A 232 -49.24 16.77 -6.37
N GLU A 233 -49.64 16.77 -5.10
CA GLU A 233 -50.98 16.38 -4.70
C GLU A 233 -51.97 17.43 -5.22
N ASP A 234 -52.70 17.13 -6.31
CA ASP A 234 -53.91 17.87 -6.65
C ASP A 234 -54.95 17.59 -5.55
N ASP A 235 -55.54 18.63 -4.95
CA ASP A 235 -56.58 18.51 -3.91
C ASP A 235 -57.71 17.55 -4.34
N LYS A 236 -57.98 17.47 -5.65
CA LYS A 236 -58.94 16.51 -6.23
C LYS A 236 -58.46 15.07 -6.12
N ALA A 237 -57.17 14.79 -6.30
CA ALA A 237 -56.60 13.47 -6.19
C ALA A 237 -56.61 12.98 -4.72
N LEU A 238 -56.30 13.87 -3.77
CA LEU A 238 -56.44 13.61 -2.34
C LEU A 238 -57.88 13.28 -1.94
N LEU A 239 -58.85 14.09 -2.39
CA LEU A 239 -60.28 13.82 -2.17
C LEU A 239 -60.71 12.49 -2.80
N LYS A 240 -60.25 12.18 -4.01
CA LYS A 240 -60.55 10.90 -4.69
C LYS A 240 -59.96 9.71 -3.93
N ARG A 241 -58.74 9.81 -3.40
CA ARG A 241 -58.13 8.78 -2.54
C ARG A 241 -58.90 8.63 -1.22
N ALA A 242 -59.24 9.74 -0.56
CA ALA A 242 -60.03 9.74 0.67
C ALA A 242 -61.41 9.09 0.49
N TRP A 243 -62.06 9.30 -0.65
CA TRP A 243 -63.36 8.68 -0.97
C TRP A 243 -63.23 7.19 -1.31
N LYS A 244 -62.09 6.76 -1.87
CA LYS A 244 -61.78 5.34 -2.13
C LYS A 244 -61.39 4.55 -0.86
N THR A 245 -61.03 5.21 0.24
CA THR A 245 -60.63 4.56 1.51
C THR A 245 -61.68 3.59 2.07
N GLY A 246 -62.96 3.71 1.68
CA GLY A 246 -64.02 2.78 2.07
C GLY A 246 -64.08 1.46 1.29
N GLN A 247 -63.29 1.28 0.23
CA GLN A 247 -63.29 0.10 -0.63
C GLN A 247 -61.96 -0.67 -0.53
N GLU A 248 -61.72 -1.37 0.59
CA GLU A 248 -60.60 -2.34 0.68
C GLU A 248 -60.72 -3.52 -0.29
N GLN A 249 -61.88 -3.70 -0.94
CA GLN A 249 -62.13 -4.77 -1.91
C GLN A 249 -61.27 -4.67 -3.18
N ASN A 250 -60.76 -3.48 -3.53
CA ASN A 250 -59.98 -3.23 -4.76
C ASN A 250 -58.54 -2.78 -4.46
N ALA A 251 -57.91 -3.32 -3.41
CA ALA A 251 -56.53 -3.03 -3.08
C ALA A 251 -55.57 -3.52 -4.19
N SER A 252 -54.49 -2.77 -4.45
CA SER A 252 -53.51 -3.13 -5.49
C SER A 252 -52.83 -4.48 -5.20
N ARG A 253 -52.87 -5.39 -6.18
CA ARG A 253 -52.21 -6.70 -6.14
C ARG A 253 -50.80 -6.69 -6.74
N PHE A 254 -50.07 -5.57 -6.64
CA PHE A 254 -48.74 -5.43 -7.26
C PHE A 254 -47.74 -6.49 -6.80
N VAL A 255 -47.85 -6.97 -5.57
CA VAL A 255 -46.99 -8.02 -5.00
C VAL A 255 -47.14 -9.32 -5.80
N GLU A 256 -48.39 -9.69 -6.08
CA GLU A 256 -48.74 -10.89 -6.83
C GLU A 256 -48.40 -10.72 -8.30
N ARG A 257 -48.73 -9.58 -8.92
CA ARG A 257 -48.40 -9.29 -10.33
C ARG A 257 -46.91 -9.38 -10.63
N ASN A 258 -46.08 -8.95 -9.67
CA ASN A 258 -44.64 -8.91 -9.81
C ASN A 258 -43.93 -10.11 -9.15
N ASP A 259 -44.68 -11.13 -8.74
CA ASP A 259 -44.17 -12.36 -8.13
C ASP A 259 -43.24 -12.12 -6.93
N TYR A 260 -43.49 -11.08 -6.13
CA TYR A 260 -42.69 -10.85 -4.93
C TYR A 260 -42.98 -11.90 -3.86
N PRO A 261 -41.96 -12.42 -3.16
CA PRO A 261 -42.20 -13.34 -2.05
C PRO A 261 -42.98 -12.66 -0.91
N PRO A 262 -43.91 -13.37 -0.22
CA PRO A 262 -44.81 -12.79 0.81
C PRO A 262 -44.13 -12.09 2.00
N MET A 263 -42.84 -12.35 2.23
CA MET A 263 -42.07 -11.75 3.32
C MET A 263 -41.40 -10.42 2.93
N SER A 264 -41.66 -9.92 1.73
CA SER A 264 -41.10 -8.67 1.21
C SER A 264 -41.83 -7.47 1.81
N ARG A 265 -41.07 -6.51 2.36
CA ARG A 265 -41.60 -5.24 2.88
C ARG A 265 -41.15 -4.09 2.00
N PHE A 266 -42.05 -3.15 1.71
CA PHE A 266 -41.79 -2.07 0.75
C PHE A 266 -41.97 -0.70 1.40
N ALA A 267 -40.98 0.16 1.22
CA ALA A 267 -41.02 1.55 1.61
C ALA A 267 -40.56 2.44 0.44
N THR A 268 -41.15 3.61 0.35
CA THR A 268 -40.84 4.62 -0.66
C THR A 268 -40.48 5.93 0.02
N TYR A 269 -39.54 6.67 -0.54
CA TYR A 269 -39.21 8.02 -0.11
C TYR A 269 -39.45 8.99 -1.27
N GLU A 270 -40.11 10.11 -0.98
CA GLU A 270 -40.26 11.20 -1.95
C GLU A 270 -39.04 12.08 -1.88
N LEU A 271 -38.16 11.95 -2.87
CA LEU A 271 -36.96 12.78 -2.95
C LEU A 271 -37.28 14.00 -3.81
N LEU A 272 -36.77 15.17 -3.42
CA LEU A 272 -36.79 16.39 -4.24
C LEU A 272 -35.87 16.28 -5.45
N GLU A 273 -36.14 17.00 -6.53
CA GLU A 273 -35.26 17.03 -7.70
C GLU A 273 -33.93 17.72 -7.40
N GLU A 274 -32.85 17.34 -8.09
CA GLU A 274 -31.50 17.90 -7.89
C GLU A 274 -31.44 19.42 -8.13
N GLU A 275 -32.34 19.96 -8.93
CA GLU A 275 -32.45 21.39 -9.20
C GLU A 275 -33.04 22.19 -8.02
N ASN A 276 -33.66 21.51 -7.06
CA ASN A 276 -34.27 22.15 -5.90
C ASN A 276 -33.19 22.51 -4.85
N SER A 277 -33.26 23.74 -4.31
CA SER A 277 -32.33 24.20 -3.27
C SER A 277 -32.36 23.35 -2.00
N GLY A 278 -33.47 22.67 -1.71
CA GLY A 278 -33.62 21.78 -0.57
C GLY A 278 -33.13 20.34 -0.80
N TYR A 279 -32.58 20.02 -1.98
CA TYR A 279 -32.21 18.65 -2.34
C TYR A 279 -31.23 18.00 -1.36
N GLU A 280 -30.17 18.70 -0.95
CA GLU A 280 -29.14 18.17 -0.06
C GLU A 280 -29.70 17.85 1.34
N GLU A 281 -30.59 18.70 1.85
CA GLU A 281 -31.28 18.46 3.12
C GLU A 281 -32.17 17.22 3.02
N ASP A 282 -32.93 17.11 1.94
CA ASP A 282 -33.83 15.99 1.71
C ASP A 282 -33.09 14.67 1.45
N LEU A 283 -31.93 14.74 0.81
CA LEU A 283 -31.02 13.60 0.65
C LEU A 283 -30.44 13.14 2.00
N LEU A 284 -30.09 14.08 2.88
CA LEU A 284 -29.69 13.78 4.25
C LEU A 284 -30.83 13.07 5.01
N ARG A 285 -32.07 13.57 4.89
CA ARG A 285 -33.26 12.91 5.47
C ARG A 285 -33.41 11.50 4.95
N PHE A 286 -33.39 11.30 3.64
CA PHE A 286 -33.49 9.98 3.03
C PHE A 286 -32.48 8.99 3.63
N TRP A 287 -31.20 9.35 3.68
CA TRP A 287 -30.15 8.46 4.18
C TRP A 287 -30.24 8.21 5.68
N LEU A 288 -30.58 9.22 6.49
CA LEU A 288 -30.83 9.02 7.92
C LEU A 288 -32.07 8.13 8.16
N GLY A 289 -33.09 8.22 7.30
CA GLY A 289 -34.23 7.32 7.29
C GLY A 289 -33.81 5.86 7.00
N VAL A 290 -33.01 5.65 5.95
CA VAL A 290 -32.43 4.33 5.64
C VAL A 290 -31.60 3.78 6.80
N LEU A 291 -30.76 4.62 7.43
CA LEU A 291 -29.96 4.24 8.60
C LEU A 291 -30.85 3.84 9.79
N THR A 292 -31.89 4.62 10.06
CA THR A 292 -32.87 4.34 11.13
C THR A 292 -33.57 3.01 10.90
N VAL A 293 -34.02 2.75 9.67
CA VAL A 293 -34.58 1.45 9.28
C VAL A 293 -33.55 0.35 9.44
N ALA A 294 -32.29 0.55 9.05
CA ALA A 294 -31.24 -0.47 9.11
C ALA A 294 -30.83 -0.85 10.55
N GLN A 295 -30.87 0.10 11.48
CA GLN A 295 -30.54 -0.12 12.89
C GLN A 295 -31.67 -0.82 13.66
N ASN A 296 -32.93 -0.56 13.30
CA ASN A 296 -34.10 -1.01 14.07
C ASN A 296 -34.83 -2.17 13.41
N LEU A 297 -35.27 -3.15 14.23
CA LEU A 297 -36.26 -4.12 13.78
C LEU A 297 -37.64 -3.45 13.86
N MET A 298 -38.24 -3.17 12.71
CA MET A 298 -39.49 -2.42 12.67
C MET A 298 -40.64 -3.23 13.29
N PRO A 299 -41.50 -2.60 14.11
CA PRO A 299 -42.65 -3.29 14.68
C PRO A 299 -43.60 -3.83 13.60
N PRO A 300 -44.03 -5.10 13.69
CA PRO A 300 -44.86 -5.73 12.65
C PRO A 300 -46.27 -5.10 12.57
N GLY A 301 -46.74 -4.45 13.63
CA GLY A 301 -48.00 -3.71 13.62
C GLY A 301 -47.98 -2.50 12.69
N GLY A 302 -46.84 -1.79 12.62
CA GLY A 302 -46.67 -0.60 11.79
C GLY A 302 -46.01 -0.85 10.44
N PHE A 303 -45.28 -1.95 10.25
CA PHE A 303 -44.61 -2.26 8.98
C PHE A 303 -44.86 -3.70 8.52
N GLN A 304 -45.96 -3.87 7.78
CA GLN A 304 -46.44 -5.17 7.32
C GLN A 304 -45.84 -5.52 5.95
N ALA A 305 -45.75 -6.82 5.68
CA ALA A 305 -45.38 -7.30 4.35
C ALA A 305 -46.50 -7.06 3.34
N GLU A 306 -46.16 -7.11 2.06
CA GLU A 306 -47.08 -6.98 0.92
C GLU A 306 -47.76 -5.60 0.77
N ARG A 307 -47.38 -4.62 1.60
CA ARG A 307 -47.92 -3.26 1.59
C ARG A 307 -46.81 -2.25 1.33
N LEU A 308 -47.19 -1.12 0.74
CA LEU A 308 -46.30 0.01 0.48
C LEU A 308 -46.43 1.06 1.59
N TYR A 309 -45.28 1.57 2.05
CA TYR A 309 -45.21 2.61 3.07
C TYR A 309 -44.44 3.83 2.56
N LEU A 310 -44.86 5.04 2.92
CA LEU A 310 -44.08 6.26 2.74
C LEU A 310 -43.20 6.47 3.97
N MET A 311 -41.90 6.60 3.74
CA MET A 311 -40.90 6.86 4.78
C MET A 311 -40.74 8.36 4.97
N SER A 312 -40.86 8.82 6.21
CA SER A 312 -40.62 10.19 6.61
C SER A 312 -39.79 10.24 7.90
N ILE A 313 -38.89 11.21 7.95
CA ILE A 313 -38.03 11.46 9.11
C ILE A 313 -38.00 12.96 9.38
N GLN A 314 -38.09 13.32 10.64
CA GLN A 314 -37.95 14.70 11.10
C GLN A 314 -36.76 14.80 12.05
N PHE A 315 -36.06 15.93 11.96
CA PHE A 315 -34.99 16.29 12.86
C PHE A 315 -35.25 17.66 13.48
N ASP A 316 -34.68 17.90 14.65
CA ASP A 316 -34.63 19.21 15.28
C ASP A 316 -33.49 20.03 14.63
N PRO A 317 -33.81 21.07 13.83
CA PRO A 317 -32.79 21.85 13.13
C PRO A 317 -31.83 22.54 14.10
N ALA A 318 -32.28 22.91 15.30
CA ALA A 318 -31.41 23.54 16.30
C ALA A 318 -30.37 22.55 16.83
N ARG A 319 -30.79 21.32 17.18
CA ARG A 319 -29.85 20.27 17.66
C ARG A 319 -28.90 19.78 16.57
N LEU A 320 -29.40 19.64 15.35
CA LEU A 320 -28.57 19.27 14.20
C LEU A 320 -27.52 20.36 13.96
N GLY A 321 -27.96 21.62 13.99
CA GLY A 321 -27.13 22.81 13.96
C GLY A 321 -26.04 22.83 15.02
N ASP A 322 -26.40 22.62 16.29
CA ASP A 322 -25.46 22.56 17.41
C ASP A 322 -24.43 21.44 17.23
N THR A 323 -24.86 20.28 16.73
CA THR A 323 -23.99 19.12 16.47
C THR A 323 -22.96 19.43 15.39
N PHE A 324 -23.40 19.98 14.25
CA PHE A 324 -22.48 20.40 13.18
C PHE A 324 -21.59 21.57 13.62
N ASN A 325 -22.12 22.58 14.31
CA ASN A 325 -21.32 23.69 14.83
C ASN A 325 -20.21 23.20 15.77
N ALA A 326 -20.51 22.25 16.66
CA ALA A 326 -19.52 21.63 17.53
C ALA A 326 -18.45 20.84 16.74
N HIS A 327 -18.87 20.09 15.71
CA HIS A 327 -17.96 19.30 14.88
C HIS A 327 -17.07 20.17 13.99
N ILE A 328 -17.64 21.16 13.29
CA ILE A 328 -16.91 22.19 12.53
C ILE A 328 -15.89 22.89 13.42
N SER A 329 -16.25 23.21 14.67
CA SER A 329 -15.34 23.82 15.64
C SER A 329 -14.13 22.93 15.93
N GLN A 330 -14.35 21.64 16.15
CA GLN A 330 -13.28 20.65 16.34
C GLN A 330 -12.39 20.53 15.09
N LEU A 331 -13.00 20.43 13.90
CA LEU A 331 -12.28 20.33 12.62
C LEU A 331 -11.44 21.58 12.35
N ALA A 332 -11.98 22.78 12.63
CA ALA A 332 -11.25 24.04 12.47
C ALA A 332 -10.03 24.13 13.39
N MET A 333 -10.14 23.65 14.63
CA MET A 333 -9.01 23.57 15.54
C MET A 333 -7.91 22.61 15.05
N VAL A 334 -8.31 21.45 14.51
CA VAL A 334 -7.36 20.49 13.94
C VAL A 334 -6.69 21.05 12.70
N ARG A 335 -7.44 21.74 11.82
CA ARG A 335 -6.85 22.48 10.69
C ARG A 335 -5.77 23.45 11.16
N ASP A 336 -6.06 24.30 12.15
CA ASP A 336 -5.10 25.27 12.68
C ASP A 336 -3.88 24.61 13.35
N HIS A 337 -4.05 23.41 13.92
CA HIS A 337 -2.93 22.60 14.42
C HIS A 337 -2.08 22.03 13.27
N LEU A 338 -2.71 21.47 12.24
CA LEU A 338 -2.03 20.94 11.07
C LEU A 338 -1.28 22.03 10.30
N GLU A 339 -1.86 23.22 10.16
CA GLU A 339 -1.19 24.38 9.56
C GLU A 339 0.07 24.75 10.35
N ARG A 340 -0.01 24.84 11.68
CA ARG A 340 1.18 25.06 12.52
C ARG A 340 2.24 23.98 12.36
N LEU A 341 1.86 22.71 12.21
CA LEU A 341 2.82 21.62 11.96
C LEU A 341 3.44 21.68 10.57
N ILE A 342 2.69 22.13 9.57
CA ILE A 342 3.16 22.28 8.18
C ILE A 342 4.08 23.50 8.04
N GLU A 343 3.76 24.59 8.73
CA GLU A 343 4.51 25.86 8.72
C GLU A 343 5.67 25.89 9.71
N ALA A 344 5.71 24.96 10.68
CA ALA A 344 6.80 24.86 11.64
C ALA A 344 8.14 24.79 10.89
N PRO A 345 9.06 25.75 11.11
CA PRO A 345 10.34 25.73 10.45
C PRO A 345 11.09 24.47 10.90
N VAL A 346 11.42 23.60 9.94
CA VAL A 346 12.41 22.54 10.15
C VAL A 346 13.71 23.27 10.47
N ARG A 347 14.06 23.39 11.76
CA ARG A 347 15.22 24.17 12.23
C ARG A 347 16.42 23.84 11.34
N PRO A 348 16.91 24.78 10.51
CA PRO A 348 18.21 24.62 9.91
C PRO A 348 19.18 24.87 11.07
N ILE A 349 19.77 23.80 11.60
CA ILE A 349 21.02 23.99 12.32
C ILE A 349 21.99 24.36 11.22
N ASP A 350 22.52 25.59 11.26
CA ASP A 350 23.56 26.07 10.35
C ASP A 350 24.83 25.25 10.64
N LEU A 351 24.84 24.01 10.18
CA LEU A 351 25.96 23.10 10.33
C LEU A 351 26.90 23.43 9.20
N GLN A 352 27.99 24.12 9.52
CA GLN A 352 29.04 24.26 8.55
C GLN A 352 29.49 22.86 8.12
N SER A 353 29.61 22.66 6.82
CA SER A 353 29.95 21.36 6.22
C SER A 353 31.29 20.77 6.72
N GLU A 354 32.10 21.58 7.41
CA GLU A 354 33.32 21.19 8.14
C GLU A 354 33.02 20.35 9.40
N ASP A 355 31.90 20.60 10.09
CA ASP A 355 31.47 19.81 11.25
C ASP A 355 31.01 18.39 10.86
N VAL A 356 30.57 18.23 9.61
CA VAL A 356 30.02 16.97 9.08
C VAL A 356 31.12 16.02 8.58
N LEU A 357 32.27 16.55 8.11
CA LEU A 357 33.41 15.77 7.59
C LEU A 357 34.61 15.84 8.53
N THR A 358 34.46 15.33 9.75
CA THR A 358 35.58 15.24 10.70
C THR A 358 36.67 14.30 10.19
N PRO A 359 37.92 14.76 10.02
CA PRO A 359 39.01 13.92 9.55
C PRO A 359 39.32 12.84 10.59
N VAL A 360 39.42 11.59 10.12
CA VAL A 360 39.76 10.45 10.97
C VAL A 360 41.16 9.98 10.62
N GLU A 361 42.10 10.10 11.56
CA GLU A 361 43.47 9.65 11.38
C GLU A 361 43.60 8.13 11.61
N VAL A 362 44.16 7.42 10.63
CA VAL A 362 44.56 6.02 10.73
C VAL A 362 46.07 5.97 10.63
N ASN A 363 46.76 5.66 11.72
CA ASN A 363 48.22 5.68 11.80
C ASN A 363 48.85 4.33 11.43
N VAL A 364 49.75 4.35 10.45
CA VAL A 364 50.66 3.25 10.09
C VAL A 364 52.05 3.56 10.65
N VAL A 365 52.28 3.27 11.93
CA VAL A 365 53.57 3.55 12.58
C VAL A 365 54.55 2.41 12.32
N PHE A 366 55.67 2.71 11.67
CA PHE A 366 56.80 1.78 11.51
C PHE A 366 57.90 2.07 12.55
N ASP A 367 57.63 1.79 13.82
CA ASP A 367 58.60 2.05 14.88
C ASP A 367 59.82 1.14 14.78
N GLY A 368 61.01 1.74 14.82
CA GLY A 368 62.29 1.05 15.04
C GLY A 368 62.70 0.04 13.97
N ILE A 369 62.19 0.15 12.73
CA ILE A 369 62.54 -0.81 11.69
C ILE A 369 63.94 -0.54 11.13
N GLY A 370 64.95 -1.09 11.83
CA GLY A 370 66.13 -1.69 11.22
C GLY A 370 67.05 -0.84 10.37
N GLN A 371 67.12 0.48 10.59
CA GLN A 371 68.03 1.38 9.85
C GLN A 371 69.47 0.85 9.78
N HIS A 372 69.93 0.19 10.84
CA HIS A 372 71.28 -0.38 10.94
C HIS A 372 71.34 -1.91 10.78
N LEU A 373 70.20 -2.59 10.66
CA LEU A 373 70.13 -4.05 10.56
C LEU A 373 70.55 -4.51 9.15
N LEU A 374 70.14 -3.77 8.11
CA LEU A 374 70.47 -4.08 6.71
C LEU A 374 71.79 -3.45 6.23
N GLU A 375 72.63 -2.97 7.15
CA GLU A 375 73.94 -2.36 6.86
C GLU A 375 75.08 -3.33 7.19
N ALA A 376 76.03 -3.46 6.27
CA ALA A 376 77.29 -4.16 6.53
C ALA A 376 78.29 -3.22 7.23
N PRO A 377 79.01 -3.67 8.28
CA PRO A 377 79.96 -2.84 9.00
C PRO A 377 81.18 -2.48 8.13
N LEU A 378 81.48 -1.18 8.06
CA LEU A 378 82.60 -0.64 7.26
C LEU A 378 83.96 -0.73 7.98
N SER A 379 84.00 -1.16 9.26
CA SER A 379 85.20 -1.23 10.09
C SER A 379 85.82 -2.64 10.12
N GLY A 380 87.14 -2.72 10.31
CA GLY A 380 87.87 -3.99 10.48
C GLY A 380 88.29 -4.71 9.20
N TRP A 381 88.22 -4.06 8.03
CA TRP A 381 88.75 -4.59 6.76
C TRP A 381 90.23 -4.21 6.63
N GLY A 382 91.08 -5.21 6.40
CA GLY A 382 92.54 -5.10 6.43
C GLY A 382 93.14 -4.68 5.10
N LEU A 383 94.47 -4.73 4.99
CA LEU A 383 95.19 -4.55 3.72
C LEU A 383 95.28 -5.87 2.93
N ALA A 384 95.22 -7.01 3.62
CA ALA A 384 95.22 -8.35 3.03
C ALA A 384 93.85 -9.03 3.19
N SER A 385 93.57 -10.04 2.36
CA SER A 385 92.30 -10.78 2.39
C SER A 385 92.11 -11.67 3.64
N ASP A 386 93.21 -12.03 4.31
CA ASP A 386 93.27 -13.02 5.40
C ASP A 386 93.58 -12.43 6.78
N ARG A 387 94.10 -11.20 6.86
CA ARG A 387 94.42 -10.49 8.11
C ARG A 387 93.71 -9.13 8.16
N PRO A 388 93.03 -8.77 9.27
CA PRO A 388 93.06 -9.43 10.59
C PRO A 388 92.23 -10.72 10.70
N GLN A 389 91.27 -10.95 9.80
CA GLN A 389 90.46 -12.17 9.69
C GLN A 389 90.18 -12.47 8.21
N ASP A 390 89.72 -13.68 7.90
CA ASP A 390 89.28 -14.06 6.55
C ASP A 390 88.07 -13.21 6.12
N GLU A 391 88.34 -12.26 5.22
CA GLU A 391 87.37 -11.31 4.69
C GLU A 391 86.21 -12.02 3.96
N GLY A 392 86.48 -13.14 3.30
CA GLY A 392 85.47 -13.92 2.57
C GLY A 392 84.51 -14.63 3.52
N ARG A 393 85.03 -15.25 4.59
CA ARG A 393 84.19 -15.88 5.63
C ARG A 393 83.37 -14.84 6.39
N ARG A 394 83.96 -13.70 6.73
CA ARG A 394 83.27 -12.61 7.41
C ARG A 394 82.15 -12.02 6.54
N TRP A 395 82.40 -11.76 5.27
CA TRP A 395 81.37 -11.27 4.35
C TRP A 395 80.22 -12.27 4.22
N ALA A 396 80.51 -13.57 4.10
CA ALA A 396 79.48 -14.60 4.04
C ALA A 396 78.62 -14.67 5.32
N SER A 397 79.21 -14.50 6.51
CA SER A 397 78.44 -14.45 7.75
C SER A 397 77.57 -13.20 7.86
N GLU A 398 78.08 -12.05 7.42
CA GLU A 398 77.33 -10.79 7.41
C GLU A 398 76.18 -10.85 6.40
N MET A 399 76.40 -11.42 5.22
CA MET A 399 75.36 -11.60 4.20
C MET A 399 74.27 -12.57 4.66
N LYS A 400 74.63 -13.63 5.40
CA LYS A 400 73.65 -14.53 6.03
C LYS A 400 72.81 -13.81 7.09
N ARG A 401 73.40 -12.90 7.87
CA ARG A 401 72.67 -12.04 8.82
C ARG A 401 71.72 -11.09 8.08
N ILE A 402 72.24 -10.35 7.10
CA ILE A 402 71.48 -9.32 6.37
C ILE A 402 70.33 -9.94 5.57
N SER A 403 70.52 -11.10 4.93
CA SER A 403 69.44 -11.81 4.24
C SER A 403 68.34 -12.31 5.19
N ALA A 404 68.70 -12.85 6.35
CA ALA A 404 67.72 -13.24 7.37
C ALA A 404 66.94 -12.03 7.90
N GLU A 405 67.63 -10.92 8.18
CA GLU A 405 67.02 -9.67 8.64
C GLU A 405 66.17 -9.00 7.54
N ALA A 406 66.55 -9.10 6.26
CA ALA A 406 65.76 -8.62 5.13
C ALA A 406 64.41 -9.35 5.01
N SER A 407 64.39 -10.67 5.20
CA SER A 407 63.15 -11.44 5.19
C SER A 407 62.21 -11.06 6.36
N LEU A 408 62.77 -10.76 7.53
CA LEU A 408 62.01 -10.28 8.69
C LEU A 408 61.55 -8.83 8.50
N PHE A 409 62.36 -8.01 7.82
CA PHE A 409 62.06 -6.63 7.46
C PHE A 409 60.81 -6.55 6.58
N VAL A 410 60.64 -7.41 5.58
CA VAL A 410 59.44 -7.38 4.71
C VAL A 410 58.17 -7.80 5.44
N LYS A 411 58.26 -8.79 6.35
CA LYS A 411 57.09 -9.32 7.08
C LYS A 411 56.46 -8.31 8.04
N ARG A 412 57.24 -7.43 8.66
CA ARG A 412 56.76 -6.48 9.67
C ARG A 412 55.85 -5.38 9.09
N PRO A 413 56.24 -4.61 8.06
CA PRO A 413 55.39 -3.63 7.41
C PRO A 413 54.11 -4.24 6.86
N ARG A 414 54.17 -5.45 6.28
CA ARG A 414 52.98 -6.16 5.78
C ARG A 414 51.94 -6.37 6.89
N ARG A 415 52.36 -6.76 8.09
CA ARG A 415 51.48 -6.92 9.26
C ARG A 415 50.93 -5.59 9.76
N MET A 416 51.74 -4.52 9.75
CA MET A 416 51.29 -3.19 10.17
C MET A 416 50.24 -2.61 9.22
N VAL A 417 50.46 -2.75 7.91
CA VAL A 417 49.49 -2.42 6.86
C VAL A 417 48.19 -3.19 7.07
N ALA A 418 48.27 -4.51 7.32
CA ALA A 418 47.09 -5.33 7.58
C ALA A 418 46.32 -4.88 8.84
N ARG A 419 47.03 -4.54 9.92
CA ARG A 419 46.43 -4.01 11.16
C ARG A 419 45.73 -2.67 10.92
N ALA A 420 46.35 -1.77 10.16
CA ALA A 420 45.78 -0.48 9.82
C ALA A 420 44.52 -0.60 8.93
N VAL A 421 44.51 -1.55 7.98
CA VAL A 421 43.30 -1.87 7.20
C VAL A 421 42.19 -2.41 8.09
N PHE A 422 42.52 -3.28 9.04
CA PHE A 422 41.54 -3.81 9.99
C PHE A 422 40.93 -2.70 10.86
N SER A 423 41.77 -1.83 11.45
CA SER A 423 41.28 -0.69 12.23
C SER A 423 40.45 0.29 11.40
N ALA A 424 40.82 0.53 10.14
CA ALA A 424 40.04 1.36 9.23
C ALA A 424 38.63 0.77 8.99
N ARG A 425 38.52 -0.56 8.83
CA ARG A 425 37.21 -1.22 8.69
C ARG A 425 36.37 -1.10 9.95
N GLU A 426 36.96 -1.27 11.12
CA GLU A 426 36.28 -1.12 12.41
C GLU A 426 35.74 0.30 12.59
N LEU A 427 36.54 1.32 12.27
CA LEU A 427 36.14 2.73 12.30
C LEU A 427 34.99 3.04 11.33
N VAL A 428 34.95 2.39 10.16
CA VAL A 428 33.83 2.52 9.21
C VAL A 428 32.56 1.83 9.73
N GLY A 429 32.70 0.71 10.44
CA GLY A 429 31.60 -0.08 10.97
C GLY A 429 30.92 0.49 12.21
N MET A 430 31.56 1.41 12.95
CA MET A 430 30.96 2.05 14.11
C MET A 430 29.67 2.79 13.72
N ARG A 431 28.58 2.47 14.44
CA ARG A 431 27.26 3.08 14.24
C ARG A 431 27.37 4.58 14.49
N GLN A 432 26.97 5.37 13.51
CA GLN A 432 26.94 6.82 13.67
C GLN A 432 25.71 7.21 14.50
N GLY A 433 25.80 8.34 15.20
CA GLY A 433 24.74 8.86 16.06
C GLY A 433 23.45 9.21 15.31
N GLU A 434 22.61 10.05 15.91
CA GLU A 434 21.34 10.46 15.30
C GLU A 434 21.54 11.05 13.89
N PRO A 435 20.62 10.74 12.95
CA PRO A 435 20.71 11.23 11.59
C PRO A 435 20.62 12.76 11.56
N LEU A 436 21.63 13.41 10.99
CA LEU A 436 21.61 14.85 10.78
C LEU A 436 20.50 15.23 9.78
N SER A 437 19.72 16.25 10.12
CA SER A 437 18.83 16.93 9.17
C SER A 437 19.63 17.95 8.35
N LEU A 438 20.01 17.58 7.12
CA LEU A 438 20.68 18.49 6.18
C LEU A 438 19.68 19.06 5.18
N THR A 439 19.83 20.35 4.86
CA THR A 439 19.10 21.03 3.77
C THR A 439 19.50 20.48 2.40
N GLN A 440 18.81 20.91 1.33
CA GLN A 440 19.20 20.51 -0.02
C GLN A 440 20.59 21.04 -0.40
N PHE A 441 20.87 22.32 -0.12
CA PHE A 441 22.15 22.93 -0.44
C PHE A 441 23.31 22.28 0.33
N GLU A 442 23.13 22.02 1.64
CA GLU A 442 24.17 21.35 2.43
C GLU A 442 24.44 19.92 1.94
N ARG A 443 23.43 19.22 1.43
CA ARG A 443 23.61 17.88 0.83
C ARG A 443 24.37 17.96 -0.49
N GLU A 444 24.05 18.92 -1.35
CA GLU A 444 24.75 19.14 -2.61
C GLU A 444 26.22 19.53 -2.36
N ASP A 445 26.48 20.44 -1.41
CA ASP A 445 27.84 20.82 -0.99
C ASP A 445 28.62 19.63 -0.42
N LEU A 446 27.98 18.80 0.43
CA LEU A 446 28.59 17.61 1.00
C LEU A 446 28.92 16.57 -0.08
N ASP A 447 28.02 16.36 -1.04
CA ASP A 447 28.21 15.45 -2.16
C ASP A 447 29.36 15.90 -3.06
N GLU A 448 29.44 17.19 -3.38
CA GLU A 448 30.54 17.75 -4.17
C GLU A 448 31.91 17.60 -3.48
N ARG A 449 31.96 17.82 -2.16
CA ARG A 449 33.17 17.58 -1.34
C ARG A 449 33.55 16.10 -1.30
N LEU A 450 32.58 15.21 -1.14
CA LEU A 450 32.82 13.75 -1.17
C LEU A 450 33.31 13.30 -2.55
N ALA A 451 32.79 13.88 -3.63
CA ALA A 451 33.26 13.61 -4.99
C ALA A 451 34.72 14.07 -5.18
N ARG A 452 35.10 15.23 -4.63
CA ARG A 452 36.50 15.70 -4.60
C ARG A 452 37.41 14.74 -3.84
N GLN A 453 37.01 14.28 -2.66
CA GLN A 453 37.76 13.29 -1.89
C GLN A 453 37.87 11.94 -2.62
N LEU A 454 36.80 11.48 -3.28
CA LEU A 454 36.82 10.23 -4.04
C LEU A 454 37.84 10.28 -5.17
N ARG A 455 37.96 11.41 -5.89
CA ARG A 455 38.98 11.58 -6.94
C ARG A 455 40.40 11.44 -6.40
N ALA A 456 40.67 11.95 -5.18
CA ALA A 456 41.97 11.82 -4.53
C ALA A 456 42.31 10.34 -4.19
N LEU A 457 41.30 9.52 -3.91
CA LEU A 457 41.47 8.10 -3.57
C LEU A 457 41.75 7.18 -4.78
N VAL A 458 41.58 7.65 -6.02
CA VAL A 458 41.75 6.81 -7.23
C VAL A 458 43.23 6.57 -7.60
N VAL A 459 44.18 7.21 -6.91
CA VAL A 459 45.62 7.06 -7.18
C VAL A 459 46.15 5.71 -6.65
N PRO A 460 46.84 4.89 -7.46
CA PRO A 460 47.36 3.59 -7.02
C PRO A 460 48.53 3.78 -6.03
N ALA A 461 48.22 3.76 -4.74
CA ALA A 461 49.21 3.97 -3.68
C ALA A 461 50.02 2.71 -3.28
N THR A 462 49.64 1.51 -3.75
CA THR A 462 50.04 0.25 -3.07
C THR A 462 50.83 -0.76 -3.88
N SER A 463 50.98 -0.63 -5.19
CA SER A 463 51.57 -1.70 -6.03
C SER A 463 53.05 -1.96 -5.78
N GLU A 464 53.81 -1.00 -5.26
CA GLU A 464 55.28 -1.12 -5.12
C GLU A 464 55.81 -1.18 -3.69
N LEU A 465 54.93 -1.14 -2.68
CA LEU A 465 55.34 -0.88 -1.30
C LEU A 465 56.22 -1.98 -0.67
N LEU A 466 56.07 -3.24 -1.10
CA LEU A 466 56.67 -4.42 -0.47
C LEU A 466 57.02 -5.49 -1.51
N ASN A 467 58.10 -5.29 -2.28
CA ASN A 467 58.60 -6.30 -3.22
C ASN A 467 59.81 -7.06 -2.64
N GLU A 468 59.54 -8.21 -2.02
CA GLU A 468 60.57 -9.06 -1.42
C GLU A 468 61.61 -9.51 -2.45
N ASP A 469 61.15 -9.91 -3.63
CA ASP A 469 62.01 -10.39 -4.71
C ASP A 469 62.94 -9.29 -5.23
N ARG A 470 62.47 -8.03 -5.22
CA ARG A 470 63.30 -6.87 -5.60
C ARG A 470 64.41 -6.63 -4.57
N LEU A 471 64.08 -6.63 -3.28
CA LEU A 471 65.07 -6.45 -2.22
C LEU A 471 66.10 -7.58 -2.22
N GLN A 472 65.65 -8.83 -2.35
CA GLN A 472 66.54 -9.99 -2.44
C GLN A 472 67.44 -9.94 -3.69
N ARG A 473 66.92 -9.50 -4.84
CA ARG A 473 67.73 -9.29 -6.05
C ARG A 473 68.80 -8.23 -5.86
N ILE A 474 68.48 -7.11 -5.22
CA ILE A 474 69.46 -6.04 -4.93
C ILE A 474 70.56 -6.55 -4.00
N ILE A 475 70.19 -7.33 -2.98
CA ILE A 475 71.14 -7.94 -2.05
C ILE A 475 72.04 -8.95 -2.78
N ALA A 476 71.47 -9.88 -3.56
CA ALA A 476 72.22 -10.91 -4.28
C ALA A 476 73.16 -10.34 -5.33
N GLN A 477 72.71 -9.37 -6.13
CA GLN A 477 73.56 -8.70 -7.11
C GLN A 477 74.72 -7.97 -6.42
N SER A 478 74.47 -7.29 -5.31
CA SER A 478 75.52 -6.55 -4.61
C SER A 478 76.50 -7.48 -3.87
N ASP A 479 76.03 -8.62 -3.36
CA ASP A 479 76.87 -9.67 -2.78
C ASP A 479 77.92 -10.19 -3.77
N GLU A 480 77.48 -10.51 -4.99
CA GLU A 480 78.36 -11.01 -6.05
C GLU A 480 79.50 -10.02 -6.37
N HIS A 481 79.16 -8.73 -6.48
CA HIS A 481 80.16 -7.68 -6.75
C HIS A 481 81.18 -7.52 -5.63
N VAL A 482 80.76 -7.59 -4.36
CA VAL A 482 81.67 -7.48 -3.21
C VAL A 482 82.55 -8.72 -3.10
N ARG A 483 81.95 -9.92 -3.25
CA ARG A 483 82.67 -11.19 -3.22
C ARG A 483 83.72 -11.30 -4.32
N HIS A 484 83.38 -10.86 -5.54
CA HIS A 484 84.34 -10.83 -6.65
C HIS A 484 85.55 -9.94 -6.33
N ARG A 485 85.35 -8.80 -5.66
CA ARG A 485 86.44 -7.93 -5.23
C ARG A 485 87.25 -8.50 -4.08
N ILE A 486 86.65 -9.22 -3.13
CA ILE A 486 87.38 -9.92 -2.06
C ILE A 486 88.30 -10.99 -2.67
N LEU A 487 87.83 -11.74 -3.66
CA LEU A 487 88.60 -12.80 -4.33
C LEU A 487 89.81 -12.27 -5.14
N GLN A 488 89.74 -11.04 -5.64
CA GLN A 488 90.85 -10.40 -6.37
C GLN A 488 91.99 -9.94 -5.44
N ARG A 489 91.81 -9.98 -4.12
CA ARG A 489 92.82 -9.48 -3.16
C ARG A 489 93.85 -10.55 -2.82
N MET A 490 95.10 -10.12 -2.67
CA MET A 490 96.21 -11.00 -2.30
C MET A 490 96.12 -11.39 -0.81
N LYS A 491 96.53 -12.63 -0.49
CA LYS A 491 96.69 -13.10 0.89
C LYS A 491 97.99 -12.57 1.49
N SER A 492 98.06 -12.41 2.81
CA SER A 492 99.24 -11.96 3.54
C SER A 492 100.53 -12.72 3.19
N PRO A 493 100.56 -14.08 3.08
CA PRO A 493 101.78 -14.78 2.66
C PRO A 493 102.17 -14.47 1.21
N THR A 494 101.20 -14.24 0.33
CA THR A 494 101.47 -13.85 -1.07
C THR A 494 102.05 -12.44 -1.15
N ILE A 495 101.55 -11.50 -0.34
CA ILE A 495 102.07 -10.13 -0.25
C ILE A 495 103.52 -10.14 0.26
N TRP A 496 103.80 -10.90 1.32
CA TRP A 496 105.16 -11.03 1.86
C TRP A 496 106.11 -11.68 0.84
N MET A 497 105.71 -12.76 0.18
CA MET A 497 106.53 -13.38 -0.87
C MET A 497 106.77 -12.44 -2.05
N SER A 498 105.74 -11.76 -2.57
CA SER A 498 105.90 -10.85 -3.71
C SER A 498 106.75 -9.63 -3.35
N SER A 499 106.61 -9.11 -2.13
CA SER A 499 107.40 -7.99 -1.65
C SER A 499 108.87 -8.39 -1.43
N LEU A 500 109.13 -9.55 -0.82
CA LEU A 500 110.49 -10.07 -0.61
C LEU A 500 111.19 -10.37 -1.93
N LEU A 501 110.47 -10.96 -2.89
CA LEU A 501 111.00 -11.32 -4.20
C LEU A 501 111.23 -10.07 -5.06
N GLY A 502 110.30 -9.11 -5.05
CA GLY A 502 110.45 -7.83 -5.75
C GLY A 502 111.59 -6.97 -5.19
N LEU A 503 111.68 -6.83 -3.86
CA LEU A 503 112.79 -6.11 -3.22
C LEU A 503 114.12 -6.85 -3.39
N GLY A 504 114.11 -8.18 -3.34
CA GLY A 504 115.29 -9.03 -3.53
C GLY A 504 115.89 -8.95 -4.93
N ILE A 505 115.05 -8.93 -5.99
CA ILE A 505 115.51 -8.72 -7.37
C ILE A 505 116.19 -7.36 -7.52
N TRP A 506 115.59 -6.31 -6.96
CA TRP A 506 116.16 -4.96 -7.04
C TRP A 506 117.44 -4.81 -6.21
N LEU A 507 117.51 -5.44 -5.03
CA LEU A 507 118.73 -5.48 -4.24
C LEU A 507 119.87 -6.19 -4.99
N ALA A 508 119.57 -7.30 -5.66
CA ALA A 508 120.53 -8.01 -6.50
C ALA A 508 120.97 -7.19 -7.72
N ALA A 509 120.05 -6.44 -8.35
CA ALA A 509 120.35 -5.55 -9.48
C ALA A 509 121.28 -4.39 -9.10
N PHE A 510 121.20 -3.90 -7.86
CA PHE A 510 122.07 -2.84 -7.36
C PHE A 510 123.38 -3.33 -6.73
N LEU A 511 123.56 -4.65 -6.55
CA LEU A 511 124.80 -5.22 -6.00
C LEU A 511 126.06 -4.82 -6.79
N PRO A 512 126.08 -4.85 -8.14
CA PRO A 512 127.24 -4.43 -8.94
C PRO A 512 127.55 -2.93 -8.76
N TYR A 513 126.51 -2.10 -8.66
CA TYR A 513 126.64 -0.66 -8.44
C TYR A 513 127.24 -0.35 -7.07
N LEU A 514 126.84 -1.08 -6.03
CA LEU A 514 127.41 -0.97 -4.68
C LEU A 514 128.89 -1.42 -4.66
N ILE A 515 129.23 -2.51 -5.34
CA ILE A 515 130.61 -3.00 -5.45
C ILE A 515 131.50 -1.98 -6.18
N GLN A 516 131.01 -1.36 -7.26
CA GLN A 516 131.74 -0.30 -7.98
C GLN A 516 131.95 0.95 -7.11
N SER A 517 130.92 1.35 -6.36
CA SER A 517 131.00 2.51 -5.46
C SER A 517 131.97 2.31 -4.30
N TRP A 518 132.16 1.07 -3.83
CA TRP A 518 133.16 0.71 -2.82
C TRP A 518 134.60 0.97 -3.30
N GLY A 519 134.88 0.70 -4.58
CA GLY A 519 136.21 0.93 -5.16
C GLY A 519 136.55 2.40 -5.42
N ALA A 520 135.56 3.29 -5.47
CA ALA A 520 135.73 4.69 -5.87
C ALA A 520 135.95 5.67 -4.69
N GLY A 521 135.79 5.22 -3.44
CA GLY A 521 136.01 6.02 -2.22
C GLY A 521 134.79 6.09 -1.29
N ALA A 522 135.01 6.52 -0.05
CA ALA A 522 133.97 6.53 1.00
C ALA A 522 132.75 7.38 0.63
N ASP A 523 132.94 8.53 -0.02
CA ASP A 523 131.85 9.43 -0.44
C ASP A 523 130.97 8.80 -1.53
N ALA A 524 131.56 8.03 -2.44
CA ALA A 524 130.84 7.34 -3.50
C ALA A 524 129.98 6.19 -2.95
N LEU A 525 130.46 5.47 -1.94
CA LEU A 525 129.72 4.40 -1.27
C LEU A 525 128.48 4.94 -0.53
N VAL A 526 128.61 6.07 0.20
CA VAL A 526 127.48 6.70 0.87
C VAL A 526 126.41 7.15 -0.12
N ALA A 527 126.82 7.77 -1.24
CA ALA A 527 125.90 8.17 -2.30
C ALA A 527 125.21 6.96 -2.96
N GLY A 528 125.95 5.89 -3.23
CA GLY A 528 125.40 4.67 -3.82
C GLY A 528 124.39 3.98 -2.89
N LEU A 529 124.70 3.88 -1.60
CA LEU A 529 123.82 3.30 -0.60
C LEU A 529 122.54 4.13 -0.41
N PHE A 530 122.65 5.46 -0.46
CA PHE A 530 121.48 6.35 -0.43
C PHE A 530 120.53 6.12 -1.62
N VAL A 531 121.07 6.01 -2.84
CA VAL A 531 120.25 5.77 -4.06
C VAL A 531 119.53 4.42 -3.98
N THR A 532 120.22 3.36 -3.54
CA THR A 532 119.59 2.03 -3.40
C THR A 532 118.46 2.01 -2.38
N VAL A 533 118.65 2.62 -1.22
CA VAL A 533 117.61 2.76 -0.18
C VAL A 533 116.44 3.60 -0.69
N ALA A 534 116.71 4.69 -1.42
CA ALA A 534 115.67 5.53 -2.00
C ALA A 534 114.80 4.76 -3.01
N VAL A 535 115.42 3.99 -3.93
CA VAL A 535 114.68 3.21 -4.93
C VAL A 535 113.89 2.06 -4.31
N LEU A 536 114.48 1.31 -3.37
CA LEU A 536 113.76 0.28 -2.60
C LEU A 536 112.59 0.89 -1.81
N GLY A 537 112.79 2.08 -1.24
CA GLY A 537 111.73 2.86 -0.60
C GLY A 537 110.59 3.23 -1.54
N CYS A 538 110.88 3.69 -2.76
CA CYS A 538 109.87 3.99 -3.77
C CYS A 538 109.05 2.75 -4.17
N ILE A 539 109.68 1.58 -4.32
CA ILE A 539 108.99 0.33 -4.68
C ILE A 539 108.13 -0.18 -3.53
N ALA A 540 108.63 -0.12 -2.29
CA ALA A 540 107.84 -0.45 -1.13
C ALA A 540 106.62 0.49 -0.98
N ALA A 541 106.80 1.78 -1.26
CA ALA A 541 105.72 2.76 -1.25
C ALA A 541 104.67 2.49 -2.33
N THR A 542 105.05 2.15 -3.57
CA THR A 542 104.07 1.80 -4.62
C THR A 542 103.30 0.52 -4.28
N GLY A 543 103.98 -0.49 -3.73
CA GLY A 543 103.33 -1.70 -3.19
C GLY A 543 102.32 -1.37 -2.07
N LEU A 544 102.66 -0.50 -1.13
CA LEU A 544 101.75 -0.07 -0.08
C LEU A 544 100.56 0.72 -0.64
N VAL A 545 100.79 1.63 -1.59
CA VAL A 545 99.73 2.43 -2.24
C VAL A 545 98.74 1.53 -2.96
N THR A 546 99.19 0.51 -3.70
CA THR A 546 98.27 -0.43 -4.38
C THR A 546 97.39 -1.20 -3.39
N LEU A 547 97.93 -1.64 -2.25
CA LEU A 547 97.13 -2.28 -1.18
C LEU A 547 96.10 -1.32 -0.56
N ILE A 548 96.47 -0.05 -0.39
CA ILE A 548 95.55 1.00 0.08
C ILE A 548 94.44 1.26 -0.96
N VAL A 549 94.77 1.30 -2.25
CA VAL A 549 93.80 1.45 -3.34
C VAL A 549 92.81 0.28 -3.35
N PHE A 550 93.27 -0.96 -3.23
CA PHE A 550 92.36 -2.12 -3.14
C PHE A 550 91.43 -2.06 -1.93
N ARG A 551 91.91 -1.59 -0.77
CA ARG A 551 91.07 -1.35 0.41
C ARG A 551 90.03 -0.25 0.16
N MET A 552 90.41 0.84 -0.50
CA MET A 552 89.49 1.93 -0.85
C MET A 552 88.39 1.45 -1.81
N LEU A 553 88.74 0.65 -2.82
CA LEU A 553 87.78 0.10 -3.79
C LEU A 553 86.77 -0.87 -3.14
N LEU A 554 87.22 -1.73 -2.22
CA LEU A 554 86.32 -2.61 -1.46
C LEU A 554 85.36 -1.79 -0.61
N ARG A 555 85.89 -0.81 0.14
CA ARG A 555 85.08 0.08 0.99
C ARG A 555 84.05 0.86 0.18
N ALA A 556 84.43 1.36 -1.00
CA ALA A 556 83.51 2.08 -1.89
C ALA A 556 82.31 1.20 -2.31
N ARG A 557 82.54 -0.09 -2.59
CA ARG A 557 81.45 -1.03 -2.94
C ARG A 557 80.57 -1.40 -1.75
N MET A 558 81.14 -1.54 -0.57
CA MET A 558 80.33 -1.74 0.65
C MET A 558 79.47 -0.52 0.98
N ILE A 559 80.00 0.70 0.78
CA ILE A 559 79.23 1.94 0.92
C ILE A 559 78.08 1.98 -0.10
N GLU A 560 78.35 1.57 -1.36
CA GLU A 560 77.33 1.50 -2.39
C GLU A 560 76.21 0.48 -2.03
N PHE A 561 76.58 -0.67 -1.47
CA PHE A 561 75.63 -1.66 -0.95
C PHE A 561 74.73 -1.06 0.14
N ASN A 562 75.31 -0.51 1.21
CA ASN A 562 74.54 0.09 2.31
C ASN A 562 73.63 1.23 1.83
N ARG A 563 74.08 2.02 0.83
CA ARG A 563 73.26 3.08 0.23
C ARG A 563 72.04 2.52 -0.49
N ARG A 564 72.18 1.45 -1.27
CA ARG A 564 71.06 0.83 -2.01
C ARG A 564 70.05 0.17 -1.08
N THR A 565 70.49 -0.55 -0.05
CA THR A 565 69.57 -1.12 0.96
C THR A 565 68.85 -0.02 1.74
N LYS A 566 69.53 1.05 2.14
CA LYS A 566 68.91 2.20 2.81
C LYS A 566 67.84 2.89 1.97
N GLN A 567 68.09 3.11 0.68
CA GLN A 567 67.10 3.71 -0.24
C GLN A 567 65.80 2.89 -0.31
N GLU A 568 65.90 1.56 -0.34
CA GLU A 568 64.71 0.69 -0.35
C GLU A 568 63.98 0.71 1.02
N VAL A 569 64.70 0.79 2.15
CA VAL A 569 64.08 0.95 3.49
C VAL A 569 63.31 2.28 3.59
N ASP A 570 63.91 3.38 3.11
CA ASP A 570 63.27 4.70 3.10
C ASP A 570 62.05 4.76 2.14
N ALA A 571 62.11 4.02 1.02
CA ALA A 571 60.99 3.87 0.09
C ALA A 571 59.79 3.16 0.74
N VAL A 572 60.03 2.08 1.51
CA VAL A 572 58.97 1.36 2.26
C VAL A 572 58.33 2.27 3.32
N ARG A 573 59.15 3.04 4.06
CA ARG A 573 58.67 3.96 5.09
C ARG A 573 57.79 5.08 4.52
N SER A 574 58.27 5.75 3.47
CA SER A 574 57.50 6.80 2.77
C SER A 574 56.26 6.24 2.08
N GLY A 575 56.31 4.98 1.62
CA GLY A 575 55.16 4.25 1.12
C GLY A 575 54.07 4.10 2.18
N GLY A 576 54.41 3.65 3.40
CA GLY A 576 53.35 3.41 4.39
C GLY A 576 52.77 4.68 5.01
N LEU A 577 53.50 5.80 5.03
CA LEU A 577 52.91 7.12 5.33
C LEU A 577 51.83 7.48 4.31
N ARG A 578 52.13 7.35 3.01
CA ARG A 578 51.14 7.56 1.93
C ARG A 578 49.94 6.63 2.06
N PHE A 579 50.16 5.38 2.49
CA PHE A 579 49.08 4.43 2.75
C PHE A 579 48.24 4.80 3.98
N SER A 580 48.87 5.35 5.02
CA SER A 580 48.22 5.92 6.20
C SER A 580 47.25 7.05 5.81
N ASP A 581 47.72 7.99 4.98
CA ASP A 581 46.93 9.11 4.49
C ASP A 581 45.76 8.60 3.64
N PHE A 582 46.01 7.63 2.76
CA PHE A 582 44.98 6.99 1.96
C PHE A 582 43.89 6.33 2.83
N LEU A 583 44.27 5.56 3.85
CA LEU A 583 43.29 4.93 4.76
C LEU A 583 42.48 5.96 5.55
N SER A 584 43.13 7.04 6.00
CA SER A 584 42.49 8.15 6.72
C SER A 584 41.45 8.85 5.84
N GLN A 585 41.81 9.17 4.59
CA GLN A 585 40.90 9.74 3.59
C GLN A 585 39.76 8.78 3.25
N TYR A 586 40.03 7.48 3.12
CA TYR A 586 39.03 6.46 2.84
C TYR A 586 37.98 6.34 3.95
N VAL A 587 38.42 6.28 5.22
CA VAL A 587 37.51 6.20 6.38
C VAL A 587 36.66 7.48 6.46
N THR A 588 37.29 8.64 6.28
CA THR A 588 36.60 9.95 6.27
C THR A 588 35.52 10.01 5.19
N TYR A 589 35.86 9.63 3.94
CA TYR A 589 34.92 9.53 2.83
C TYR A 589 33.75 8.58 3.14
N ARG A 590 34.04 7.36 3.62
CA ARG A 590 33.02 6.36 3.92
C ARG A 590 32.06 6.82 5.03
N ARG A 591 32.58 7.51 6.04
CA ARG A 591 31.76 8.09 7.12
C ARG A 591 30.89 9.24 6.61
N GLY A 592 31.44 10.15 5.82
CA GLY A 592 30.67 11.24 5.20
C GLY A 592 29.58 10.73 4.27
N ALA A 593 29.88 9.74 3.41
CA ALA A 593 28.89 9.11 2.52
C ALA A 593 27.78 8.36 3.28
N ALA A 594 28.07 7.81 4.46
CA ALA A 594 27.05 7.22 5.32
C ALA A 594 26.13 8.29 5.93
N ARG A 595 26.69 9.41 6.41
CA ARG A 595 25.93 10.57 6.92
C ARG A 595 25.03 11.17 5.84
N LEU A 596 25.54 11.39 4.64
CA LEU A 596 24.76 11.92 3.50
C LEU A 596 23.57 11.02 3.18
N ARG A 597 23.77 9.70 3.13
CA ARG A 597 22.68 8.75 2.90
C ARG A 597 21.63 8.78 4.01
N GLY A 598 22.06 8.82 5.27
CA GLY A 598 21.15 8.93 6.43
C GLY A 598 20.34 10.23 6.40
N ALA A 599 20.98 11.35 6.08
CA ALA A 599 20.32 12.66 5.95
C ALA A 599 19.31 12.68 4.80
N SER A 600 19.65 12.11 3.64
CA SER A 600 18.71 11.98 2.51
C SER A 600 17.50 11.13 2.87
N GLN A 601 17.68 9.98 3.52
CA GLN A 601 16.57 9.13 3.96
C GLN A 601 15.66 9.85 4.99
N ALA A 602 16.25 10.57 5.96
CA ALA A 602 15.49 11.37 6.92
C ALA A 602 14.70 12.50 6.25
N SER A 603 15.27 13.14 5.22
CA SER A 603 14.60 14.16 4.42
C SER A 603 13.41 13.58 3.64
N GLU A 604 13.58 12.43 3.00
CA GLU A 604 12.50 11.73 2.27
C GLU A 604 11.32 11.37 3.19
N LEU A 605 11.61 10.83 4.37
CA LEU A 605 10.60 10.51 5.39
C LEU A 605 9.87 11.77 5.86
N SER A 606 10.61 12.86 6.10
CA SER A 606 10.03 14.15 6.50
C SER A 606 9.12 14.74 5.41
N GLN A 607 9.55 14.68 4.14
CA GLN A 607 8.74 15.11 3.01
C GLN A 607 7.50 14.23 2.80
N ALA A 608 7.61 12.92 3.02
CA ALA A 608 6.47 12.01 2.98
C ALA A 608 5.45 12.35 4.08
N ARG A 609 5.92 12.61 5.30
CA ARG A 609 5.09 13.07 6.42
C ARG A 609 4.39 14.40 6.09
N LEU A 610 5.12 15.40 5.59
CA LEU A 610 4.53 16.69 5.19
C LEU A 610 3.46 16.54 4.09
N ARG A 611 3.70 15.68 3.10
CA ARG A 611 2.69 15.36 2.06
C ARG A 611 1.43 14.75 2.66
N ARG A 612 1.57 13.83 3.64
CA ARG A 612 0.42 13.26 4.36
C ARG A 612 -0.33 14.34 5.14
N LEU A 613 0.36 15.18 5.91
CA LEU A 613 -0.26 16.25 6.69
C LEU A 613 -1.05 17.23 5.81
N ARG A 614 -0.50 17.61 4.64
CA ARG A 614 -1.22 18.45 3.67
C ARG A 614 -2.50 17.79 3.16
N ARG A 615 -2.43 16.51 2.78
CA ARG A 615 -3.63 15.75 2.34
C ARG A 615 -4.69 15.67 3.44
N LEU A 616 -4.27 15.45 4.69
CA LEU A 616 -5.18 15.41 5.83
C LEU A 616 -5.85 16.76 6.05
N ARG A 617 -5.08 17.86 6.04
CA ARG A 617 -5.62 19.22 6.10
C ARG A 617 -6.63 19.48 4.98
N ASP A 618 -6.31 19.10 3.73
CA ASP A 618 -7.21 19.31 2.58
C ASP A 618 -8.50 18.47 2.68
N ARG A 619 -8.45 17.32 3.37
CA ARG A 619 -9.65 16.53 3.70
C ARG A 619 -10.48 17.23 4.79
N VAL A 620 -9.85 17.74 5.83
CA VAL A 620 -10.51 18.50 6.91
C VAL A 620 -11.21 19.74 6.36
N VAL A 621 -10.56 20.51 5.49
CA VAL A 621 -11.15 21.70 4.87
C VAL A 621 -12.38 21.36 4.05
N ARG A 622 -12.32 20.31 3.22
CA ARG A 622 -13.49 19.86 2.44
C ARG A 622 -14.66 19.47 3.32
N HIS A 623 -14.41 18.69 4.38
CA HIS A 623 -15.47 18.27 5.30
C HIS A 623 -16.12 19.43 6.05
N ILE A 624 -15.33 20.45 6.43
CA ILE A 624 -15.85 21.69 7.00
C ILE A 624 -16.78 22.40 6.01
N ASP A 625 -16.38 22.47 4.73
CA ASP A 625 -17.17 23.16 3.70
C ASP A 625 -18.48 22.41 3.39
N ASP A 626 -18.47 21.08 3.40
CA ASP A 626 -19.66 20.25 3.22
C ASP A 626 -20.67 20.44 4.36
N GLU A 627 -20.22 20.38 5.62
CA GLU A 627 -21.09 20.61 6.79
C GLU A 627 -21.63 22.04 6.84
N LYS A 628 -20.82 23.03 6.48
CA LYS A 628 -21.28 24.43 6.39
C LYS A 628 -22.42 24.61 5.39
N ARG A 629 -22.40 23.90 4.26
CA ARG A 629 -23.50 23.96 3.29
C ARG A 629 -24.79 23.43 3.89
N ILE A 630 -24.74 22.31 4.61
CA ILE A 630 -25.90 21.73 5.29
C ILE A 630 -26.44 22.72 6.34
N VAL A 631 -25.58 23.29 7.18
CA VAL A 631 -25.97 24.29 8.19
C VAL A 631 -26.61 25.54 7.56
N GLN A 632 -26.08 26.01 6.42
CA GLN A 632 -26.65 27.14 5.68
C GLN A 632 -28.03 26.86 5.10
N ILE A 633 -28.26 25.64 4.60
CA ILE A 633 -29.58 25.23 4.07
C ILE A 633 -30.62 25.17 5.20
N LEU A 634 -30.21 24.76 6.40
CA LEU A 634 -31.07 24.68 7.59
C LEU A 634 -31.39 26.04 8.24
N ASP A 635 -30.84 27.16 7.71
CA ASP A 635 -30.96 28.51 8.26
C ASP A 635 -30.55 28.63 9.75
N VAL A 636 -29.60 27.78 10.18
CA VAL A 636 -29.04 27.81 11.53
C VAL A 636 -27.82 28.74 11.58
N PRO A 637 -27.64 29.56 12.63
CA PRO A 637 -26.44 30.37 12.78
C PRO A 637 -25.18 29.49 12.88
N LEU A 638 -24.19 29.79 12.03
CA LEU A 638 -22.88 29.15 12.09
C LEU A 638 -22.07 29.71 13.26
N GLU A 639 -21.94 28.95 14.33
CA GLU A 639 -21.22 29.35 15.54
C GLU A 639 -19.95 28.51 15.74
N VAL A 640 -18.84 28.96 15.15
CA VAL A 640 -17.54 28.31 15.34
C VAL A 640 -16.93 28.73 16.67
N HIS A 641 -17.06 27.86 17.68
CA HIS A 641 -16.54 28.08 19.02
C HIS A 641 -15.07 27.64 19.12
N ARG A 642 -14.19 28.51 19.61
CA ARG A 642 -12.82 28.12 19.95
C ARG A 642 -12.81 27.44 21.32
N THR A 643 -13.11 26.15 21.35
CA THR A 643 -13.10 25.40 22.62
C THR A 643 -11.67 24.99 22.98
N SER A 644 -11.09 25.57 24.03
CA SER A 644 -9.70 25.30 24.47
C SER A 644 -9.42 23.84 24.85
N LYS A 645 -10.45 23.02 25.09
CA LYS A 645 -10.33 21.65 25.61
C LYS A 645 -9.93 20.58 24.60
N GLY A 646 -10.06 20.82 23.28
CA GLY A 646 -9.89 19.76 22.26
C GLY A 646 -8.50 19.64 21.64
N LEU A 647 -7.61 20.62 21.83
CA LEU A 647 -6.34 20.70 21.07
C LEU A 647 -5.23 19.78 21.61
N VAL A 648 -5.36 19.24 22.82
CA VAL A 648 -4.21 18.66 23.54
C VAL A 648 -3.85 17.25 23.08
N ASP A 649 -4.80 16.49 22.51
CA ASP A 649 -4.61 15.04 22.30
C ASP A 649 -4.59 14.58 20.84
N PHE A 650 -4.84 15.44 19.84
CA PHE A 650 -4.85 15.00 18.44
C PHE A 650 -3.44 14.76 17.90
N ASP A 651 -3.05 13.49 17.79
CA ASP A 651 -1.84 13.08 17.06
C ASP A 651 -2.18 12.80 15.59
N PRO A 652 -1.69 13.61 14.62
CA PRO A 652 -1.93 13.35 13.20
C PRO A 652 -1.24 12.07 12.69
N ASP A 653 -0.28 11.53 13.44
CA ASP A 653 0.37 10.29 13.08
C ASP A 653 -0.47 9.05 13.45
N ASP A 654 -1.42 9.16 14.39
CA ASP A 654 -2.34 8.08 14.76
C ASP A 654 -3.55 7.97 13.80
N GLN A 655 -3.61 6.84 13.08
CA GLN A 655 -4.70 6.54 12.16
C GLN A 655 -6.06 6.39 12.84
N ARG A 656 -6.10 5.98 14.12
CA ARG A 656 -7.37 5.83 14.84
C ARG A 656 -7.98 7.20 15.12
N MET A 657 -7.16 8.15 15.58
CA MET A 657 -7.59 9.52 15.82
C MET A 657 -8.02 10.22 14.53
N GLU A 658 -7.28 10.01 13.43
CA GLU A 658 -7.67 10.51 12.10
C GLU A 658 -9.07 10.05 11.69
N ARG A 659 -9.43 8.78 11.97
CA ARG A 659 -10.77 8.25 11.64
C ARG A 659 -11.86 8.75 12.58
N MET A 660 -11.56 8.95 13.86
CA MET A 660 -12.52 9.48 14.83
C MET A 660 -12.84 10.97 14.57
N LEU A 661 -11.91 11.70 13.93
CA LEU A 661 -12.06 13.12 13.64
C LEU A 661 -13.29 13.47 12.80
N PHE A 662 -13.68 12.59 11.87
CA PHE A 662 -14.76 12.84 10.91
C PHE A 662 -16.12 12.29 11.38
N ARG A 663 -16.23 11.83 12.63
CA ARG A 663 -17.45 11.20 13.14
C ARG A 663 -18.33 12.20 13.87
N LEU A 664 -19.63 12.13 13.57
CA LEU A 664 -20.63 12.71 14.43
C LEU A 664 -20.85 11.86 15.69
N PRO A 665 -21.18 12.49 16.83
CA PRO A 665 -21.54 11.76 18.05
C PRO A 665 -22.83 10.95 17.81
N VAL A 666 -22.74 9.64 18.02
CA VAL A 666 -23.90 8.73 17.94
C VAL A 666 -24.83 8.99 19.12
N GLY A 667 -26.13 8.95 18.86
CA GLY A 667 -27.17 9.12 19.88
C GLY A 667 -27.63 7.78 20.47
N ASP A 668 -28.13 7.83 21.70
CA ASP A 668 -28.81 6.72 22.38
C ASP A 668 -30.32 7.01 22.58
N GLY A 669 -30.83 8.07 21.95
CA GLY A 669 -32.21 8.50 22.04
C GLY A 669 -33.22 7.49 21.49
N LEU A 670 -34.43 7.49 22.06
CA LEU A 670 -35.60 6.80 21.52
C LEU A 670 -36.55 7.83 20.91
N VAL A 671 -37.01 7.56 19.70
CA VAL A 671 -37.97 8.41 18.98
C VAL A 671 -39.29 7.67 18.79
N PRO A 672 -40.43 8.39 18.81
CA PRO A 672 -41.73 7.80 18.51
C PRO A 672 -41.73 7.20 17.10
N PHE A 673 -42.30 6.00 16.99
CA PHE A 673 -42.55 5.32 15.73
C PHE A 673 -44.02 5.40 15.38
N ASN A 674 -44.33 6.17 14.34
CA ASN A 674 -45.71 6.53 13.98
C ASN A 674 -46.48 7.16 15.17
N GLU A 675 -47.77 7.40 15.00
CA GLU A 675 -48.68 7.79 16.09
C GLU A 675 -49.12 6.59 16.96
N SER A 676 -48.34 5.51 16.98
CA SER A 676 -48.70 4.24 17.62
C SER A 676 -48.39 4.17 19.12
N GLY A 677 -47.54 5.08 19.61
CA GLY A 677 -46.98 5.03 20.97
C GLY A 677 -45.77 4.10 21.13
N GLU A 678 -45.40 3.34 20.09
CA GLU A 678 -44.14 2.59 20.04
C GLU A 678 -42.95 3.52 19.84
N HIS A 679 -41.76 3.10 20.26
CA HIS A 679 -40.53 3.87 20.14
C HIS A 679 -39.44 3.02 19.50
N ILE A 680 -38.59 3.66 18.69
CA ILE A 680 -37.42 3.04 18.05
C ILE A 680 -36.14 3.80 18.40
N ALA A 681 -34.98 3.16 18.25
CA ALA A 681 -33.70 3.81 18.50
C ALA A 681 -33.37 4.82 17.39
N ALA A 682 -33.04 6.04 17.77
CA ALA A 682 -32.52 7.05 16.85
C ALA A 682 -31.00 6.87 16.71
N PRO A 683 -30.47 6.76 15.47
CA PRO A 683 -29.02 6.74 15.24
C PRO A 683 -28.30 7.97 15.80
N TYR A 684 -28.99 9.12 15.85
CA TYR A 684 -28.46 10.41 16.27
C TYR A 684 -29.50 11.18 17.11
N ASP A 685 -29.03 11.93 18.10
CA ASP A 685 -29.88 12.63 19.09
C ASP A 685 -30.71 13.80 18.51
N PHE A 686 -30.37 14.26 17.30
CA PHE A 686 -31.11 15.29 16.59
C PHE A 686 -32.32 14.75 15.82
N ILE A 687 -32.45 13.43 15.66
CA ILE A 687 -33.64 12.81 15.04
C ILE A 687 -34.77 12.86 16.08
N THR A 688 -35.92 13.42 15.70
CA THR A 688 -37.05 13.64 16.62
C THR A 688 -38.21 12.69 16.36
N GLU A 689 -38.49 12.37 15.11
CA GLU A 689 -39.61 11.53 14.71
C GLU A 689 -39.24 10.69 13.48
N PHE A 690 -39.70 9.44 13.46
CA PHE A 690 -39.62 8.57 12.30
C PHE A 690 -40.97 7.89 12.06
N SER A 691 -41.45 7.96 10.83
CA SER A 691 -42.75 7.41 10.47
C SER A 691 -42.72 6.65 9.15
N LEU A 692 -43.50 5.58 9.13
CA LEU A 692 -43.83 4.76 7.96
C LEU A 692 -45.36 4.77 7.82
N SER A 693 -45.87 5.66 6.98
CA SER A 693 -47.31 5.79 6.73
C SER A 693 -47.74 4.87 5.58
N ARG A 694 -48.80 4.09 5.77
CA ARG A 694 -49.28 3.16 4.73
C ARG A 694 -49.83 3.95 3.54
N LEU A 695 -49.29 3.70 2.34
CA LEU A 695 -49.86 4.20 1.10
C LEU A 695 -50.97 3.27 0.62
N MET A 696 -52.18 3.80 0.49
CA MET A 696 -53.34 3.04 -0.01
C MET A 696 -53.36 3.07 -1.54
N LEU A 697 -52.93 1.97 -2.15
CA LEU A 697 -52.93 1.77 -3.60
C LEU A 697 -54.17 0.98 -4.02
N PHE A 698 -54.81 1.38 -5.11
CA PHE A 698 -56.02 0.74 -5.64
C PHE A 698 -55.81 0.26 -7.09
N GLU A 699 -56.49 -0.80 -7.49
CA GLU A 699 -56.49 -1.21 -8.90
C GLU A 699 -57.29 -0.23 -9.77
N HIS A 700 -56.83 -0.01 -11.00
CA HIS A 700 -57.55 0.78 -11.99
C HIS A 700 -58.64 -0.10 -12.62
N SER A 701 -59.90 0.10 -12.24
CA SER A 701 -61.02 -0.61 -12.85
C SER A 701 -61.30 -0.06 -14.26
N GLU A 702 -61.13 -0.90 -15.29
CA GLU A 702 -61.45 -0.58 -16.70
C GLU A 702 -62.92 -0.18 -16.92
N SER A 703 -63.81 -0.47 -15.98
CA SER A 703 -65.24 -0.16 -16.05
C SER A 703 -65.60 1.33 -15.98
N SER A 704 -64.64 2.21 -15.65
CA SER A 704 -64.89 3.67 -15.59
C SER A 704 -64.70 4.39 -16.92
N ASP A 705 -63.92 3.83 -17.85
CA ASP A 705 -63.55 4.50 -19.11
C ASP A 705 -64.68 4.46 -20.16
N THR A 706 -65.61 3.51 -20.03
CA THR A 706 -66.81 3.44 -20.89
C THR A 706 -67.88 4.45 -20.48
N LEU A 707 -67.87 4.96 -19.25
CA LEU A 707 -68.79 6.02 -18.80
C LEU A 707 -68.30 7.41 -19.19
N GLU A 708 -66.99 7.67 -19.23
CA GLU A 708 -66.46 8.96 -19.66
C GLU A 708 -66.46 9.13 -21.19
N ARG A 709 -66.22 8.07 -21.97
CA ARG A 709 -66.35 8.15 -23.44
C ARG A 709 -67.80 8.25 -23.94
N GLY A 710 -68.78 7.89 -23.11
CA GLY A 710 -70.21 8.03 -23.40
C GLY A 710 -70.80 9.41 -23.08
N ALA A 711 -70.08 10.27 -22.36
CA ALA A 711 -70.53 11.62 -22.00
C ALA A 711 -70.02 12.73 -22.93
N THR A 712 -69.21 12.37 -23.93
CA THR A 712 -68.75 13.27 -25.01
C THR A 712 -69.01 12.67 -26.39
N GLN A 713 -70.26 12.23 -26.63
CA GLN A 713 -70.83 12.11 -27.98
C GLN A 713 -72.20 12.78 -28.03
#